data_AF-A0A3M1CMN3-F1
#
_entry.id   AF-A0A3M1CMN3-F1
#
_cell.length_a   1.000
_cell.length_b   1.000
_cell.length_c   1.000
_cell.angle_alpha   90.00
_cell.angle_beta   90.00
_cell.angle_gamma   90.00
#
_symmetry.space_group_name_H-M   'P 1'
#
loop_
_entity.id
_entity.type
_entity.pdbx_description
1 polymer ?
#
loop_
_entity_poly.entity_id
_entity_poly.type
_entity_poly.pdbx_seq_one_letter_code
_entity_poly.pdbx_strand_id
1 'polypeptide(L)'
;MRSHLSRPRARRLHPEEWIEQDLTRAAIDRRLRPAIGVEGPLSRLIEYLVDPIGRRRPVLVGPPGAGKTTIVAEIARRAAEGTLPAGIGNAHIARLSLRSVAGRLAEDADRTEMLERLLDRIDTAHPPRILFIEDLHVAHEQGWVAPILRFLARTHHPVFLESRRAGFDRLVAEHDAVASFLEPVEVTPPGREQLRTILQAWAAHEADLAVDISAIHLAADLAQRYLANEGAPRRAVALLRQTIALQPETRSEPIGPADVIDCFLRITRLPRPLVDPALPMDLDRLASGLRTRLPGQEHAVQGLVDSVALLKAGIGRTDRAAASLMFVGPAGSGRGRSAEFVAEEVFGDTGRLLRIDLSHYADEAGIRQLLGDRKALRRHDRQGLLGSMLERHPYGVLHLAHAEGANDEVLRTVAAALDRGAWIDGAGERWSLGGFFVIITVDAHTGAASPRGDRTTPRLVQASDSDWSVSLGFLPRELLRNVDRVVGFRDARQTSSHALIRRAIDDLVSRMGRNHPGLAIQVDDEALDWLSDRLRDGAGAFSPDVDRLVETHVASAVAVYLVSAGPEPPMPARLTLRNGRLRARGPAPRPAAAAVAEPPHDPHVARVRLWWAEDRDEDRPESAWLLLESTDGPERTRWLMDLLAMYRRWLGRHGARLAVVGEWVEGGELQRLAARVTGPDVLALLGHEAGEHHHLSRQGEVTGACVDVVPCSVGVRGDRRGRLVPVTRADCLLVDDPTLRLHLDLPRPQGELLLRGTDAAALRRLAADLARHFESGAGEPTLARVYDEQAGLAIDPWDNRSTTELRAVLAGALDAFRAEETPYDLQIEDDTVEIHPSIRQHMVQ
;
A
#
# COMPACT_ATOMS: atom_id res chain seq x y z
N MET A 1 31.02 35.30 48.77
CA MET A 1 30.92 33.94 48.20
C MET A 1 30.31 34.03 46.80
N ARG A 2 31.12 34.32 45.79
CA ARG A 2 30.72 34.13 44.39
C ARG A 2 31.11 32.70 44.04
N SER A 3 30.11 31.84 43.87
CA SER A 3 30.31 30.45 43.48
C SER A 3 30.99 30.40 42.12
N HIS A 4 32.23 29.91 42.12
CA HIS A 4 32.92 29.45 40.94
C HIS A 4 32.09 28.34 40.30
N LEU A 5 31.24 28.71 39.33
CA LEU A 5 30.75 27.76 38.34
C LEU A 5 31.96 27.31 37.54
N SER A 6 32.40 26.11 37.86
CA SER A 6 33.47 25.39 37.20
C SER A 6 33.29 25.47 35.68
N ARG A 7 34.32 25.95 34.97
CA ARG A 7 34.43 25.75 33.52
C ARG A 7 34.12 24.27 33.24
N PRO A 8 33.29 23.93 32.24
CA PRO A 8 33.11 22.55 31.86
C PRO A 8 34.50 21.98 31.55
N ARG A 9 34.86 20.87 32.22
CA ARG A 9 36.12 20.14 31.97
C ARG A 9 36.26 20.00 30.46
N ALA A 10 37.35 20.52 29.89
CA ALA A 10 37.68 20.36 28.49
C ALA A 10 37.51 18.88 28.11
N ARG A 11 36.45 18.57 27.35
CA ARG A 11 36.23 17.24 26.80
C ARG A 11 37.52 16.89 26.07
N ARG A 12 38.23 15.83 26.50
CA ARG A 12 39.44 15.40 25.80
C ARG A 12 38.99 14.93 24.42
N LEU A 13 39.17 15.76 23.39
CA LEU A 13 38.91 15.43 21.99
C LEU A 13 39.89 14.36 21.50
N HIS A 14 39.70 13.09 21.83
CA HIS A 14 40.55 12.02 21.32
C HIS A 14 40.26 11.82 19.83
N PRO A 15 41.23 12.05 18.90
CA PRO A 15 40.97 12.00 17.45
C PRO A 15 40.27 10.72 17.00
N GLU A 16 40.62 9.58 17.59
CA GLU A 16 40.04 8.27 17.27
C GLU A 16 38.54 8.17 17.55
N GLU A 17 38.01 8.95 18.49
CA GLU A 17 36.57 8.96 18.77
C GLU A 17 35.79 9.61 17.61
N TRP A 18 36.42 10.49 16.84
CA TRP A 18 35.80 11.32 15.80
C TRP A 18 36.05 10.81 14.39
N ILE A 19 37.12 10.04 14.18
CA ILE A 19 37.39 9.38 12.91
C ILE A 19 36.37 8.27 12.71
N GLU A 20 35.63 8.34 11.60
CA GLU A 20 34.64 7.33 11.30
C GLU A 20 35.28 6.02 10.84
N GLN A 21 36.40 6.12 10.13
CA GLN A 21 37.12 4.95 9.62
C GLN A 21 38.57 5.32 9.26
N ASP A 22 39.50 4.45 9.66
CA ASP A 22 40.86 4.43 9.10
C ASP A 22 40.85 3.56 7.84
N LEU A 23 40.93 4.22 6.67
CA LEU A 23 40.88 3.53 5.38
C LEU A 23 42.18 2.76 5.11
N THR A 24 43.32 3.22 5.61
CA THR A 24 44.59 2.51 5.47
C THR A 24 44.58 1.23 6.27
N ARG A 25 44.09 1.27 7.51
CA ARG A 25 43.90 0.06 8.32
C ARG A 25 42.91 -0.89 7.65
N ALA A 26 41.81 -0.38 7.11
CA ALA A 26 40.86 -1.20 6.37
C ALA A 26 41.48 -1.83 5.10
N ALA A 27 42.39 -1.14 4.41
CA ALA A 27 43.14 -1.68 3.28
C ALA A 27 44.09 -2.81 3.71
N ILE A 28 44.88 -2.59 4.77
CA ILE A 28 45.82 -3.58 5.32
C ILE A 28 45.07 -4.84 5.76
N ASP A 29 43.92 -4.66 6.43
CA ASP A 29 43.04 -5.74 6.85
C ASP A 29 42.30 -6.41 5.66
N ARG A 30 42.59 -6.02 4.42
CA ARG A 30 41.93 -6.49 3.17
C ARG A 30 40.41 -6.36 3.17
N ARG A 31 39.90 -5.35 3.88
CA ARG A 31 38.46 -5.00 3.94
C ARG A 31 38.04 -4.02 2.84
N LEU A 32 38.99 -3.32 2.22
CA LEU A 32 38.72 -2.45 1.08
C LEU A 32 38.80 -3.22 -0.23
N ARG A 33 37.90 -2.89 -1.16
CA ARG A 33 37.77 -3.56 -2.45
C ARG A 33 38.39 -2.72 -3.57
N PRO A 34 38.88 -3.36 -4.63
CA PRO A 34 39.25 -2.66 -5.84
C PRO A 34 38.09 -1.81 -6.35
N ALA A 35 38.34 -0.53 -6.57
CA ALA A 35 37.39 0.33 -7.25
C ALA A 35 37.54 0.19 -8.78
N ILE A 36 36.43 0.23 -9.50
CA ILE A 36 36.37 -0.05 -10.94
C ILE A 36 35.76 1.14 -11.66
N GLY A 37 36.35 1.52 -12.80
CA GLY A 37 35.86 2.65 -13.58
C GLY A 37 36.09 3.99 -12.88
N VAL A 38 37.11 4.06 -12.02
CA VAL A 38 37.46 5.26 -11.24
C VAL A 38 38.74 5.92 -11.72
N GLU A 39 39.30 5.48 -12.84
CA GLU A 39 40.67 5.80 -13.28
C GLU A 39 40.88 7.31 -13.46
N GLY A 40 39.89 8.02 -14.01
CA GLY A 40 39.95 9.48 -14.20
C GLY A 40 40.10 10.26 -12.88
N PRO A 41 39.10 10.23 -11.98
CA PRO A 41 39.19 10.88 -10.67
C PRO A 41 40.38 10.40 -9.83
N LEU A 42 40.67 9.10 -9.87
CA LEU A 42 41.78 8.51 -9.13
C LEU A 42 43.13 9.05 -9.59
N SER A 43 43.36 9.15 -10.90
CA SER A 43 44.62 9.65 -11.45
C SER A 43 44.86 11.10 -11.01
N ARG A 44 43.81 11.94 -11.04
CA ARG A 44 43.90 13.32 -10.51
C ARG A 44 44.26 13.35 -9.03
N LEU A 45 43.63 12.52 -8.19
CA LEU A 45 43.98 12.47 -6.77
C LEU A 45 45.42 11.99 -6.53
N ILE A 46 45.92 11.06 -7.34
CA ILE A 46 47.31 10.61 -7.28
C ILE A 46 48.26 11.75 -7.69
N GLU A 47 47.95 12.52 -8.73
CA GLU A 47 48.72 13.71 -9.12
C GLU A 47 48.86 14.66 -7.93
N TYR A 48 47.78 14.94 -7.20
CA TYR A 48 47.80 15.78 -5.98
C TYR A 48 48.66 15.22 -4.84
N LEU A 49 48.83 13.91 -4.74
CA LEU A 49 49.67 13.29 -3.73
C LEU A 49 51.16 13.39 -4.07
N VAL A 50 51.50 13.33 -5.37
CA VAL A 50 52.88 13.37 -5.85
C VAL A 50 53.40 14.80 -5.93
N ASP A 51 52.61 15.68 -6.53
CA ASP A 51 52.91 17.08 -6.68
C ASP A 51 51.63 17.87 -6.36
N PRO A 52 51.53 18.48 -5.17
CA PRO A 52 50.41 19.33 -4.85
C PRO A 52 50.34 20.48 -5.88
N ILE A 53 49.46 20.33 -6.88
CA ILE A 53 49.28 21.30 -7.96
C ILE A 53 48.80 22.62 -7.33
N GLY A 54 49.74 23.52 -7.07
CA GLY A 54 49.50 24.73 -6.28
C GLY A 54 49.13 24.46 -4.81
N ARG A 55 48.62 25.48 -4.13
CA ARG A 55 48.12 25.35 -2.73
C ARG A 55 46.70 24.79 -2.63
N ARG A 56 46.08 24.37 -3.76
CA ARG A 56 44.70 23.89 -3.78
C ARG A 56 44.60 22.43 -3.33
N ARG A 57 43.43 22.04 -2.82
CA ARG A 57 43.10 20.70 -2.34
C ARG A 57 41.98 20.14 -3.19
N PRO A 58 42.06 18.88 -3.66
CA PRO A 58 41.02 18.32 -4.48
C PRO A 58 39.75 18.07 -3.66
N VAL A 59 38.61 18.44 -4.24
CA VAL A 59 37.29 18.13 -3.71
C VAL A 59 36.55 17.27 -4.73
N LEU A 60 36.21 16.04 -4.33
CA LEU A 60 35.38 15.14 -5.12
C LEU A 60 33.94 15.67 -5.10
N VAL A 61 33.44 16.08 -6.27
CA VAL A 61 32.12 16.68 -6.38
C VAL A 61 31.22 15.82 -7.27
N GLY A 62 30.06 15.45 -6.75
CA GLY A 62 29.10 14.61 -7.49
C GLY A 62 27.88 14.24 -6.66
N PRO A 63 26.91 13.52 -7.23
CA PRO A 63 25.70 13.12 -6.49
C PRO A 63 26.02 12.09 -5.38
N PRO A 64 25.14 11.96 -4.37
CA PRO A 64 25.28 10.91 -3.37
C PRO A 64 25.27 9.53 -4.03
N GLY A 65 26.05 8.58 -3.51
CA GLY A 65 26.10 7.22 -4.05
C GLY A 65 26.99 6.99 -5.27
N ALA A 66 27.55 8.04 -5.89
CA ALA A 66 28.41 7.97 -7.08
C ALA A 66 29.79 7.29 -6.88
N GLY A 67 30.14 6.87 -5.67
CA GLY A 67 31.42 6.21 -5.38
C GLY A 67 32.58 7.15 -5.00
N LYS A 68 32.30 8.37 -4.54
CA LYS A 68 33.32 9.36 -4.11
C LYS A 68 34.25 8.80 -3.02
N THR A 69 33.67 8.22 -1.96
CA THR A 69 34.41 7.52 -0.90
C THR A 69 35.20 6.33 -1.45
N THR A 70 34.66 5.61 -2.44
CA THR A 70 35.32 4.45 -3.07
C THR A 70 36.60 4.85 -3.80
N ILE A 71 36.63 6.02 -4.44
CA ILE A 71 37.83 6.54 -5.11
C ILE A 71 38.97 6.75 -4.10
N VAL A 72 38.66 7.33 -2.92
CA VAL A 72 39.67 7.53 -1.86
C VAL A 72 40.07 6.21 -1.21
N ALA A 73 39.12 5.29 -1.02
CA ALA A 73 39.41 3.95 -0.53
C ALA A 73 40.38 3.18 -1.46
N GLU A 74 40.28 3.38 -2.77
CA GLU A 74 41.20 2.79 -3.75
C GLU A 74 42.63 3.34 -3.61
N ILE A 75 42.80 4.61 -3.24
CA ILE A 75 44.12 5.16 -2.90
C ILE A 75 44.69 4.44 -1.68
N ALA A 76 43.90 4.29 -0.61
CA ALA A 76 44.34 3.59 0.60
C ALA A 76 44.75 2.13 0.29
N ARG A 77 44.00 1.45 -0.57
CA ARG A 77 44.30 0.10 -1.04
C ARG A 77 45.63 0.05 -1.80
N ARG A 78 45.80 0.91 -2.81
CA ARG A 78 47.04 1.00 -3.60
C ARG A 78 48.26 1.41 -2.79
N ALA A 79 48.07 2.21 -1.75
CA ALA A 79 49.10 2.57 -0.78
C ALA A 79 49.57 1.33 0.00
N ALA A 80 48.62 0.58 0.58
CA ALA A 80 48.92 -0.64 1.32
C ALA A 80 49.59 -1.74 0.47
N GLU A 81 49.29 -1.78 -0.84
CA GLU A 81 49.91 -2.69 -1.80
C GLU A 81 51.26 -2.20 -2.33
N GLY A 82 51.69 -0.99 -2.00
CA GLY A 82 52.94 -0.40 -2.47
C GLY A 82 52.94 -0.04 -3.97
N THR A 83 51.77 0.10 -4.59
CA THR A 83 51.62 0.41 -6.02
C THR A 83 51.54 1.91 -6.33
N LEU A 84 51.49 2.77 -5.30
CA LEU A 84 51.58 4.21 -5.48
C LEU A 84 53.02 4.67 -5.71
N PRO A 85 53.24 5.84 -6.33
CA PRO A 85 54.58 6.41 -6.52
C PRO A 85 55.39 6.52 -5.21
N ALA A 86 56.72 6.44 -5.32
CA ALA A 86 57.63 6.41 -4.19
C ALA A 86 57.47 7.63 -3.26
N GLY A 87 57.32 7.39 -1.95
CA GLY A 87 57.08 8.41 -0.92
C GLY A 87 55.67 8.43 -0.31
N ILE A 88 54.70 7.74 -0.94
CA ILE A 88 53.28 7.73 -0.52
C ILE A 88 52.84 6.36 0.05
N GLY A 89 53.68 5.33 -0.04
CA GLY A 89 53.37 3.94 0.32
C GLY A 89 52.96 3.67 1.79
N ASN A 90 53.14 4.64 2.69
CA ASN A 90 52.74 4.56 4.10
C ASN A 90 51.68 5.61 4.49
N ALA A 91 50.88 6.08 3.53
CA ALA A 91 49.84 7.06 3.81
C ALA A 91 48.76 6.50 4.75
N HIS A 92 48.51 7.18 5.88
CA HIS A 92 47.39 6.88 6.78
C HIS A 92 46.20 7.75 6.43
N ILE A 93 45.15 7.19 5.84
CA ILE A 93 43.97 7.95 5.40
C ILE A 93 42.85 7.83 6.43
N ALA A 94 42.51 8.94 7.08
CA ALA A 94 41.46 9.03 8.09
C ALA A 94 40.20 9.69 7.52
N ARG A 95 39.04 9.03 7.64
CA ARG A 95 37.75 9.54 7.19
C ARG A 95 37.02 10.30 8.30
N LEU A 96 36.58 11.52 8.01
CA LEU A 96 35.86 12.41 8.92
C LEU A 96 34.63 13.00 8.20
N SER A 97 33.42 12.71 8.67
CA SER A 97 32.20 13.39 8.16
C SER A 97 31.91 14.65 8.98
N LEU A 98 31.77 15.79 8.31
CA LEU A 98 31.29 17.02 8.97
C LEU A 98 29.87 16.88 9.49
N ARG A 99 29.04 16.02 8.88
CA ARG A 99 27.68 15.75 9.36
C ARG A 99 27.68 15.06 10.72
N SER A 100 28.51 14.03 10.90
CA SER A 100 28.68 13.36 12.20
C SER A 100 29.22 14.32 13.26
N VAL A 101 30.22 15.13 12.89
CA VAL A 101 30.77 16.16 13.79
C VAL A 101 29.69 17.16 14.20
N ALA A 102 28.87 17.64 13.27
CA ALA A 102 27.76 18.56 13.54
C ALA A 102 26.71 17.95 14.46
N GLY A 103 26.33 16.67 14.25
CA GLY A 103 25.39 15.97 15.12
C GLY A 103 25.89 15.83 16.56
N ARG A 104 27.18 15.57 16.74
CA ARG A 104 27.80 15.42 18.07
C ARG A 104 28.02 16.74 18.81
N LEU A 105 28.18 17.84 18.06
CA LEU A 105 28.40 19.20 18.59
C LEU A 105 27.14 20.06 18.60
N ALA A 106 25.96 19.48 18.39
CA ALA A 106 24.72 20.24 18.18
C ALA A 106 24.35 21.16 19.35
N GLU A 107 24.65 20.74 20.59
CA GLU A 107 24.37 21.48 21.82
C GLU A 107 25.57 22.28 22.36
N ASP A 108 26.74 22.15 21.71
CA ASP A 108 27.97 22.79 22.16
C ASP A 108 28.04 24.25 21.67
N ALA A 109 28.05 25.21 22.61
CA ALA A 109 28.16 26.63 22.31
C ALA A 109 29.46 27.00 21.56
N ASP A 110 30.55 26.26 21.84
CA ASP A 110 31.89 26.49 21.27
C ASP A 110 32.21 25.56 20.09
N ARG A 111 31.18 25.03 19.39
CA ARG A 111 31.32 24.04 18.30
C ARG A 111 32.37 24.39 17.23
N THR A 112 32.51 25.67 16.89
CA THR A 112 33.49 26.15 15.89
C THR A 112 34.92 25.98 16.38
N GLU A 113 35.21 26.39 17.61
CA GLU A 113 36.53 26.22 18.24
C GLU A 113 36.84 24.74 18.46
N MET A 114 35.81 23.95 18.77
CA MET A 114 35.94 22.50 18.96
C MET A 114 36.31 21.79 17.66
N LEU A 115 35.73 22.20 16.52
CA LEU A 115 36.14 21.72 15.19
C LEU A 115 37.59 22.07 14.87
N GLU A 116 38.01 23.32 15.10
CA GLU A 116 39.40 23.74 14.83
C GLU A 116 40.40 22.91 15.65
N ARG A 117 40.14 22.76 16.95
CA ARG A 117 40.95 21.92 17.84
C ARG A 117 40.97 20.46 17.40
N LEU A 118 39.85 19.94 16.90
CA LEU A 118 39.77 18.57 16.39
C LEU A 118 40.65 18.40 15.15
N LEU A 119 40.53 19.29 14.17
CA LEU A 119 41.34 19.25 12.94
C LEU A 119 42.84 19.39 13.26
N ASP A 120 43.22 20.31 14.13
CA ASP A 120 44.62 20.49 14.57
C ASP A 120 45.18 19.25 15.28
N ARG A 121 44.37 18.58 16.11
CA ARG A 121 44.78 17.35 16.79
C ARG A 121 44.91 16.16 15.85
N ILE A 122 44.10 16.10 14.79
CA ILE A 122 44.23 15.07 13.76
C ILE A 122 45.49 15.32 12.92
N ASP A 123 45.74 16.58 12.53
CA ASP A 123 46.89 16.99 11.73
C ASP A 123 48.23 16.72 12.40
N THR A 124 48.29 16.94 13.72
CA THR A 124 49.51 16.74 14.54
C THR A 124 49.64 15.33 15.10
N ALA A 125 48.65 14.45 14.85
CA ALA A 125 48.69 13.06 15.30
C ALA A 125 49.85 12.30 14.65
N HIS A 126 50.44 11.38 15.41
CA HIS A 126 51.46 10.46 14.90
C HIS A 126 50.88 9.04 14.83
N PRO A 127 51.03 8.33 13.70
CA PRO A 127 51.66 8.76 12.44
C PRO A 127 50.83 9.85 11.72
N PRO A 128 51.47 10.68 10.86
CA PRO A 128 50.79 11.73 10.10
C PRO A 128 49.70 11.14 9.20
N ARG A 129 48.57 11.85 9.11
CA ARG A 129 47.36 11.36 8.44
C ARG A 129 46.97 12.25 7.27
N ILE A 130 46.60 11.62 6.16
CA ILE A 130 45.83 12.24 5.09
C ILE A 130 44.37 12.29 5.56
N LEU A 131 43.82 13.49 5.69
CA LEU A 131 42.44 13.65 6.11
C LEU A 131 41.51 13.60 4.89
N PHE A 132 40.51 12.73 4.95
CA PHE A 132 39.39 12.71 4.01
C PHE A 132 38.14 13.28 4.68
N ILE A 133 37.78 14.52 4.33
CA ILE A 133 36.65 15.25 4.89
C ILE A 133 35.41 15.06 3.99
N GLU A 134 34.38 14.42 4.50
CA GLU A 134 33.10 14.22 3.81
C GLU A 134 32.06 15.27 4.19
N ASP A 135 31.06 15.42 3.32
CA ASP A 135 29.94 16.36 3.48
C ASP A 135 30.39 17.83 3.60
N LEU A 136 31.36 18.29 2.78
CA LEU A 136 31.89 19.66 2.86
C LEU A 136 30.79 20.74 2.79
N HIS A 137 29.71 20.49 2.04
CA HIS A 137 28.54 21.37 1.99
C HIS A 137 27.90 21.68 3.35
N VAL A 138 28.04 20.79 4.35
CA VAL A 138 27.59 21.02 5.73
C VAL A 138 28.35 22.16 6.40
N ALA A 139 29.59 22.43 5.96
CA ALA A 139 30.39 23.52 6.51
C ALA A 139 29.70 24.87 6.37
N HIS A 140 28.97 25.10 5.27
CA HIS A 140 28.19 26.30 5.07
C HIS A 140 27.10 26.45 6.13
N GLU A 141 26.34 25.37 6.36
CA GLU A 141 25.18 25.34 7.25
C GLU A 141 25.57 25.54 8.72
N GLN A 142 26.76 25.09 9.08
CA GLN A 142 27.29 25.19 10.45
C GLN A 142 28.16 26.43 10.69
N GLY A 143 28.42 27.25 9.67
CA GLY A 143 29.35 28.37 9.76
C GLY A 143 30.81 27.95 9.93
N TRP A 144 31.17 26.78 9.43
CA TRP A 144 32.49 26.15 9.57
C TRP A 144 33.43 26.37 8.38
N VAL A 145 33.02 27.16 7.38
CA VAL A 145 33.85 27.47 6.21
C VAL A 145 35.19 28.11 6.63
N ALA A 146 35.16 29.15 7.46
CA ALA A 146 36.38 29.84 7.91
C ALA A 146 37.35 28.92 8.70
N PRO A 147 36.90 28.13 9.71
CA PRO A 147 37.72 27.09 10.34
C PRO A 147 38.41 26.14 9.37
N ILE A 148 37.65 25.61 8.40
CA ILE A 148 38.18 24.66 7.41
C ILE A 148 39.23 25.34 6.55
N LEU A 149 38.97 26.55 6.03
CA LEU A 149 39.96 27.27 5.21
C LEU A 149 41.23 27.60 6.00
N ARG A 150 41.12 27.98 7.28
CA ARG A 150 42.29 28.20 8.16
C ARG A 150 43.10 26.92 8.33
N PHE A 151 42.44 25.80 8.56
CA PHE A 151 43.08 24.49 8.63
C PHE A 151 43.80 24.16 7.31
N LEU A 152 43.12 24.28 6.17
CA LEU A 152 43.70 24.01 4.84
C LEU A 152 44.90 24.92 4.50
N ALA A 153 44.90 26.16 5.00
CA ALA A 153 46.00 27.10 4.82
C ALA A 153 47.25 26.73 5.64
N ARG A 154 47.07 26.04 6.78
CA ARG A 154 48.15 25.72 7.73
C ARG A 154 48.68 24.29 7.59
N THR A 155 47.83 23.34 7.20
CA THR A 155 48.21 21.93 7.08
C THR A 155 49.24 21.71 5.97
N HIS A 156 50.27 20.94 6.29
CA HIS A 156 51.28 20.46 5.35
C HIS A 156 50.96 19.06 4.82
N HIS A 157 49.92 18.42 5.34
CA HIS A 157 49.48 17.09 4.92
C HIS A 157 48.48 17.19 3.75
N PRO A 158 48.46 16.18 2.85
CA PRO A 158 47.41 16.09 1.85
C PRO A 158 46.03 16.00 2.50
N VAL A 159 45.05 16.69 1.92
CA VAL A 159 43.65 16.65 2.36
C VAL A 159 42.78 16.40 1.15
N PHE A 160 41.91 15.40 1.27
CA PHE A 160 40.86 15.11 0.30
C PHE A 160 39.53 15.58 0.86
N LEU A 161 38.70 16.18 0.02
CA LEU A 161 37.37 16.63 0.41
C LEU A 161 36.31 15.99 -0.48
N GLU A 162 35.08 15.87 0.03
CA GLU A 162 33.93 15.43 -0.73
C GLU A 162 32.75 16.38 -0.53
N SER A 163 32.01 16.63 -1.62
CA SER A 163 30.79 17.42 -1.57
C SER A 163 29.79 17.00 -2.64
N ARG A 164 28.55 17.46 -2.47
CA ARG A 164 27.55 17.47 -3.54
C ARG A 164 27.80 18.65 -4.47
N ARG A 165 27.43 18.51 -5.76
CA ARG A 165 27.54 19.57 -6.77
C ARG A 165 26.91 20.87 -6.31
N ALA A 166 25.63 20.81 -5.95
CA ALA A 166 24.85 21.94 -5.47
C ALA A 166 25.52 22.66 -4.29
N GLY A 167 25.96 21.88 -3.29
CA GLY A 167 26.59 22.41 -2.10
C GLY A 167 27.97 23.03 -2.36
N PHE A 168 28.76 22.45 -3.26
CA PHE A 168 30.06 22.99 -3.65
C PHE A 168 29.92 24.30 -4.44
N ASP A 169 29.04 24.34 -5.44
CA ASP A 169 28.82 25.54 -6.25
C ASP A 169 28.34 26.71 -5.36
N ARG A 170 27.50 26.41 -4.35
CA ARG A 170 27.09 27.39 -3.34
C ARG A 170 28.27 27.89 -2.51
N LEU A 171 29.11 27.00 -1.99
CA LEU A 171 30.30 27.38 -1.21
C LEU A 171 31.20 28.33 -1.98
N VAL A 172 31.40 28.07 -3.28
CA VAL A 172 32.21 28.92 -4.16
C VAL A 172 31.52 30.27 -4.41
N ALA A 173 30.21 30.28 -4.63
CA ALA A 173 29.46 31.50 -4.92
C ALA A 173 29.34 32.46 -3.73
N GLU A 174 29.27 31.93 -2.49
CA GLU A 174 29.07 32.73 -1.27
C GLU A 174 30.39 33.06 -0.55
N HIS A 175 31.49 32.37 -0.90
CA HIS A 175 32.79 32.55 -0.26
C HIS A 175 33.94 32.54 -1.27
N ASP A 176 34.34 33.71 -1.76
CA ASP A 176 35.41 33.89 -2.76
C ASP A 176 36.73 33.18 -2.40
N ALA A 177 37.06 33.09 -1.11
CA ALA A 177 38.26 32.42 -0.64
C ALA A 177 38.27 30.92 -0.97
N VAL A 178 37.11 30.25 -1.04
CA VAL A 178 37.00 28.80 -1.27
C VAL A 178 37.63 28.40 -2.60
N ALA A 179 37.39 29.16 -3.67
CA ALA A 179 37.95 28.90 -5.00
C ALA A 179 39.49 28.99 -5.05
N SER A 180 40.11 29.65 -4.06
CA SER A 180 41.56 29.74 -3.96
C SER A 180 42.19 28.53 -3.27
N PHE A 181 41.41 27.78 -2.48
CA PHE A 181 41.88 26.61 -1.72
C PHE A 181 41.43 25.27 -2.30
N LEU A 182 40.37 25.22 -3.10
CA LEU A 182 39.76 23.96 -3.55
C LEU A 182 39.79 23.83 -5.07
N GLU A 183 40.05 22.63 -5.56
CA GLU A 183 39.92 22.28 -6.98
C GLU A 183 38.88 21.16 -7.16
N PRO A 184 37.80 21.37 -7.93
CA PRO A 184 36.77 20.36 -8.12
C PRO A 184 37.25 19.21 -9.02
N VAL A 185 37.09 17.98 -8.52
CA VAL A 185 37.24 16.74 -9.26
C VAL A 185 35.85 16.13 -9.44
N GLU A 186 35.34 16.19 -10.67
CA GLU A 186 34.02 15.66 -11.02
C GLU A 186 33.94 14.15 -10.83
N VAL A 187 32.88 13.70 -10.17
CA VAL A 187 32.50 12.28 -10.08
C VAL A 187 31.07 12.12 -10.56
N THR A 188 30.93 11.63 -11.79
CA THR A 188 29.63 11.38 -12.40
C THR A 188 29.14 9.97 -12.08
N PRO A 189 27.81 9.75 -11.97
CA PRO A 189 27.26 8.40 -11.91
C PRO A 189 27.72 7.54 -13.10
N PRO A 190 27.93 6.24 -12.91
CA PRO A 190 28.31 5.35 -14.00
C PRO A 190 27.15 5.19 -15.00
N GLY A 191 27.49 5.19 -16.29
CA GLY A 191 26.54 4.81 -17.35
C GLY A 191 26.14 3.33 -17.25
N ARG A 192 25.16 2.89 -18.04
CA ARG A 192 24.61 1.51 -18.01
C ARG A 192 25.68 0.43 -18.10
N GLU A 193 26.54 0.48 -19.11
CA GLU A 193 27.60 -0.53 -19.30
C GLU A 193 28.64 -0.49 -18.19
N GLN A 194 29.07 0.71 -17.77
CA GLN A 194 30.00 0.85 -16.65
C GLN A 194 29.42 0.33 -15.34
N LEU A 195 28.13 0.57 -15.08
CA LEU A 195 27.43 0.06 -13.91
C LEU A 195 27.39 -1.48 -13.93
N ARG A 196 27.11 -2.09 -15.08
CA ARG A 196 27.15 -3.56 -15.23
C ARG A 196 28.53 -4.11 -14.92
N THR A 197 29.60 -3.50 -15.44
CA THR A 197 30.99 -3.88 -15.12
C THR A 197 31.29 -3.78 -13.64
N ILE A 198 30.88 -2.68 -12.99
CA ILE A 198 31.05 -2.49 -11.54
C ILE A 198 30.33 -3.58 -10.76
N LEU A 199 29.08 -3.89 -11.11
CA LEU A 199 28.27 -4.90 -10.41
C LEU A 199 28.79 -6.32 -10.64
N GLN A 200 29.25 -6.65 -11.85
CA GLN A 200 29.80 -7.95 -12.17
C GLN A 200 31.05 -8.25 -11.35
N ALA A 201 31.97 -7.29 -11.31
CA ALA A 201 33.18 -7.45 -10.53
C ALA A 201 32.92 -7.37 -9.02
N TRP A 202 31.92 -6.59 -8.59
CA TRP A 202 31.45 -6.63 -7.21
C TRP A 202 30.94 -8.03 -6.85
N ALA A 203 30.09 -8.64 -7.68
CA ALA A 203 29.52 -9.97 -7.45
C ALA A 203 30.62 -11.05 -7.41
N ALA A 204 31.61 -10.98 -8.31
CA ALA A 204 32.73 -11.92 -8.35
C ALA A 204 33.60 -11.96 -7.07
N HIS A 205 33.56 -10.88 -6.27
CA HIS A 205 34.34 -10.78 -5.04
C HIS A 205 33.52 -10.98 -3.75
N GLU A 206 32.21 -10.90 -3.82
CA GLU A 206 31.32 -10.88 -2.64
C GLU A 206 30.36 -12.02 -2.52
N ALA A 207 29.92 -12.53 -3.66
CA ALA A 207 28.82 -13.45 -3.66
C ALA A 207 29.41 -14.85 -3.44
N ASP A 208 29.23 -15.37 -2.22
CA ASP A 208 29.50 -16.78 -1.92
C ASP A 208 28.68 -17.68 -2.85
N LEU A 209 27.50 -17.19 -3.24
CA LEU A 209 26.64 -17.73 -4.29
C LEU A 209 26.96 -17.08 -5.63
N ALA A 210 27.14 -17.89 -6.68
CA ALA A 210 27.30 -17.36 -8.03
C ALA A 210 26.08 -16.51 -8.44
N VAL A 211 26.31 -15.35 -9.07
CA VAL A 211 25.27 -14.47 -9.60
C VAL A 211 25.32 -14.52 -11.12
N ASP A 212 24.19 -14.81 -11.75
CA ASP A 212 24.12 -14.82 -13.22
C ASP A 212 24.31 -13.40 -13.79
N ILE A 213 24.96 -13.33 -14.95
CA ILE A 213 25.19 -12.06 -15.64
C ILE A 213 23.87 -11.38 -16.03
N SER A 214 22.84 -12.18 -16.31
CA SER A 214 21.49 -11.71 -16.60
C SER A 214 20.87 -11.00 -15.37
N ALA A 215 21.10 -11.52 -14.16
CA ALA A 215 20.64 -10.93 -12.90
C ALA A 215 21.37 -9.61 -12.61
N ILE A 216 22.68 -9.56 -12.88
CA ILE A 216 23.49 -8.33 -12.78
C ILE A 216 22.95 -7.25 -13.74
N HIS A 217 22.70 -7.62 -15.00
CA HIS A 217 22.16 -6.70 -15.99
C HIS A 217 20.79 -6.16 -15.58
N LEU A 218 19.92 -7.04 -15.08
CA LEU A 218 18.60 -6.64 -14.60
C LEU A 218 18.67 -5.72 -13.38
N ALA A 219 19.53 -6.02 -12.41
CA ALA A 219 19.72 -5.17 -11.24
C ALA A 219 20.22 -3.77 -11.61
N ALA A 220 21.13 -3.68 -12.59
CA ALA A 220 21.58 -2.40 -13.13
C ALA A 220 20.42 -1.61 -13.76
N ASP A 221 19.63 -2.27 -14.60
CA ASP A 221 18.52 -1.66 -15.33
C ASP A 221 17.41 -1.17 -14.38
N LEU A 222 17.02 -1.99 -13.40
CA LEU A 222 16.03 -1.63 -12.38
C LEU A 222 16.50 -0.46 -11.50
N ALA A 223 17.76 -0.48 -11.06
CA ALA A 223 18.31 0.60 -10.23
C ALA A 223 18.40 1.93 -11.00
N GLN A 224 18.80 1.91 -12.27
CA GLN A 224 18.83 3.12 -13.10
C GLN A 224 17.43 3.66 -13.37
N ARG A 225 16.46 2.76 -13.60
CA ARG A 225 15.11 3.15 -13.97
C ARG A 225 14.28 3.68 -12.79
N TYR A 226 14.31 2.97 -11.67
CA TYR A 226 13.42 3.24 -10.54
C TYR A 226 14.14 3.88 -9.35
N LEU A 227 15.45 3.75 -9.21
CA LEU A 227 16.19 4.18 -8.02
C LEU A 227 17.22 5.29 -8.31
N ALA A 228 16.98 6.08 -9.37
CA ALA A 228 17.91 7.10 -9.85
C ALA A 228 18.27 8.16 -8.80
N ASN A 229 17.32 8.52 -7.92
CA ASN A 229 17.53 9.51 -6.86
C ASN A 229 18.32 8.99 -5.65
N GLU A 230 18.49 7.66 -5.54
CA GLU A 230 19.23 7.02 -4.44
C GLU A 230 20.72 6.80 -4.77
N GLY A 231 21.12 7.03 -6.03
CA GLY A 231 22.50 7.06 -6.50
C GLY A 231 23.08 5.69 -6.90
N ALA A 232 23.63 5.63 -8.12
CA ALA A 232 24.43 4.50 -8.61
C ALA A 232 25.94 4.77 -8.46
N PRO A 233 26.78 3.76 -8.19
CA PRO A 233 26.47 2.33 -8.13
C PRO A 233 25.89 1.84 -6.79
N ARG A 234 25.91 2.67 -5.74
CA ARG A 234 25.53 2.28 -4.37
C ARG A 234 24.22 1.50 -4.30
N ARG A 235 23.16 2.00 -4.94
CA ARG A 235 21.84 1.40 -4.81
C ARG A 235 21.69 0.10 -5.59
N ALA A 236 22.33 -0.03 -6.74
CA ALA A 236 22.35 -1.28 -7.50
C ALA A 236 23.12 -2.38 -6.75
N VAL A 237 24.25 -2.03 -6.13
CA VAL A 237 25.00 -2.93 -5.24
C VAL A 237 24.13 -3.35 -4.04
N ALA A 238 23.43 -2.40 -3.42
CA ALA A 238 22.54 -2.70 -2.29
C ALA A 238 21.42 -3.68 -2.69
N LEU A 239 20.84 -3.52 -3.88
CA LEU A 239 19.83 -4.44 -4.40
C LEU A 239 20.38 -5.87 -4.56
N LEU A 240 21.54 -6.04 -5.21
CA LEU A 240 22.15 -7.36 -5.35
C LEU A 240 22.54 -7.97 -4.00
N ARG A 241 23.12 -7.18 -3.10
CA ARG A 241 23.46 -7.65 -1.74
C ARG A 241 22.23 -8.12 -0.98
N GLN A 242 21.13 -7.38 -1.04
CA GLN A 242 19.87 -7.79 -0.42
C GLN A 242 19.31 -9.04 -1.09
N THR A 243 19.44 -9.16 -2.42
CA THR A 243 19.02 -10.36 -3.16
C THR A 243 19.77 -11.59 -2.69
N ILE A 244 21.11 -11.50 -2.56
CA ILE A 244 21.97 -12.57 -2.03
C ILE A 244 21.60 -12.92 -0.59
N ALA A 245 21.43 -11.90 0.27
CA ALA A 245 21.13 -12.10 1.68
C ALA A 245 19.77 -12.75 1.96
N LEU A 246 18.87 -12.81 0.97
CA LEU A 246 17.58 -13.49 1.09
C LEU A 246 17.61 -14.94 0.65
N GLN A 247 18.71 -15.39 0.04
CA GLN A 247 18.84 -16.77 -0.38
C GLN A 247 19.22 -17.65 0.82
N PRO A 248 18.68 -18.87 0.90
CA PRO A 248 19.10 -19.81 1.92
C PRO A 248 20.57 -20.19 1.70
N GLU A 249 21.32 -20.34 2.79
CA GLU A 249 22.75 -20.68 2.76
C GLU A 249 23.04 -22.03 2.06
N THR A 250 22.04 -22.92 2.00
CA THR A 250 22.12 -24.24 1.36
C THR A 250 21.88 -24.22 -0.15
N ARG A 251 21.53 -23.07 -0.74
CA ARG A 251 21.26 -22.98 -2.18
C ARG A 251 22.53 -23.25 -2.99
N SER A 252 22.44 -24.13 -3.97
CA SER A 252 23.52 -24.43 -4.91
C SER A 252 23.38 -23.74 -6.27
N GLU A 253 22.15 -23.31 -6.61
CA GLU A 253 21.85 -22.66 -7.88
C GLU A 253 22.23 -21.17 -7.85
N PRO A 254 22.77 -20.64 -8.97
CA PRO A 254 23.12 -19.23 -9.05
C PRO A 254 21.88 -18.34 -8.89
N ILE A 255 22.12 -17.11 -8.44
CA ILE A 255 21.11 -16.06 -8.33
C ILE A 255 20.76 -15.59 -9.73
N GLY A 256 19.49 -15.75 -10.09
CA GLY A 256 18.95 -15.42 -11.40
C GLY A 256 18.15 -14.11 -11.41
N PRO A 257 17.62 -13.72 -12.58
CA PRO A 257 16.77 -12.54 -12.73
C PRO A 257 15.53 -12.55 -11.84
N ALA A 258 14.91 -13.71 -11.66
CA ALA A 258 13.71 -13.86 -10.82
C ALA A 258 13.98 -13.46 -9.37
N ASP A 259 15.12 -13.87 -8.81
CA ASP A 259 15.51 -13.52 -7.44
C ASP A 259 15.66 -11.99 -7.26
N VAL A 260 16.28 -11.33 -8.26
CA VAL A 260 16.42 -9.86 -8.27
C VAL A 260 15.07 -9.17 -8.35
N ILE A 261 14.15 -9.70 -9.18
CA ILE A 261 12.77 -9.18 -9.30
C ILE A 261 12.05 -9.33 -7.97
N ASP A 262 12.03 -10.52 -7.37
CA ASP A 262 11.32 -10.77 -6.12
C ASP A 262 11.86 -9.90 -4.98
N CYS A 263 13.19 -9.77 -4.87
CA CYS A 263 13.81 -8.85 -3.92
C CYS A 263 13.40 -7.39 -4.19
N PHE A 264 13.44 -6.95 -5.45
CA PHE A 264 13.07 -5.59 -5.84
C PHE A 264 11.60 -5.30 -5.54
N LEU A 265 10.67 -6.21 -5.84
CA LEU A 265 9.25 -6.08 -5.55
C LEU A 265 8.99 -6.02 -4.05
N ARG A 266 9.73 -6.78 -3.24
CA ARG A 266 9.61 -6.72 -1.78
C ARG A 266 10.03 -5.37 -1.21
N ILE A 267 11.06 -4.75 -1.78
CA ILE A 267 11.55 -3.41 -1.38
C ILE A 267 10.60 -2.32 -1.89
N THR A 268 10.11 -2.47 -3.12
CA THR A 268 9.41 -1.40 -3.83
C THR A 268 7.90 -1.48 -3.78
N ARG A 269 7.32 -2.65 -3.50
CA ARG A 269 5.88 -2.93 -3.58
C ARG A 269 5.25 -2.58 -4.93
N LEU A 270 6.05 -2.51 -6.00
CA LEU A 270 5.53 -2.31 -7.34
C LEU A 270 4.84 -3.57 -7.85
N PRO A 271 3.85 -3.47 -8.75
CA PRO A 271 3.25 -4.65 -9.36
C PRO A 271 4.28 -5.42 -10.20
N ARG A 272 4.35 -6.74 -10.01
CA ARG A 272 5.25 -7.61 -10.78
C ARG A 272 5.10 -7.42 -12.30
N PRO A 273 3.89 -7.33 -12.88
CA PRO A 273 3.73 -7.09 -14.31
C PRO A 273 4.31 -5.77 -14.80
N LEU A 274 4.55 -4.77 -13.95
CA LEU A 274 5.20 -3.53 -14.35
C LEU A 274 6.73 -3.68 -14.43
N VAL A 275 7.31 -4.44 -13.50
CA VAL A 275 8.76 -4.56 -13.30
C VAL A 275 9.37 -5.69 -14.13
N ASP A 276 8.72 -6.86 -14.15
CA ASP A 276 9.24 -8.09 -14.74
C ASP A 276 9.11 -8.06 -16.27
N PRO A 277 10.20 -7.95 -17.05
CA PRO A 277 10.12 -7.85 -18.52
C PRO A 277 9.51 -9.09 -19.19
N ALA A 278 9.57 -10.26 -18.53
CA ALA A 278 9.08 -11.51 -19.09
C ALA A 278 7.55 -11.66 -18.96
N LEU A 279 6.93 -10.96 -18.02
CA LEU A 279 5.49 -11.04 -17.82
C LEU A 279 4.74 -10.00 -18.66
N PRO A 280 3.72 -10.41 -19.44
CA PRO A 280 2.87 -9.46 -20.14
C PRO A 280 2.05 -8.63 -19.14
N MET A 281 1.73 -7.41 -19.53
CA MET A 281 0.74 -6.58 -18.84
C MET A 281 -0.57 -6.63 -19.63
N ASP A 282 -1.67 -6.89 -18.96
CA ASP A 282 -3.00 -6.90 -19.56
C ASP A 282 -3.50 -5.47 -19.75
N LEU A 283 -3.19 -4.90 -20.92
CA LEU A 283 -3.55 -3.54 -21.28
C LEU A 283 -5.06 -3.39 -21.52
N ASP A 284 -5.76 -4.45 -21.90
CA ASP A 284 -7.21 -4.42 -22.11
C ASP A 284 -7.95 -4.37 -20.77
N ARG A 285 -7.47 -5.11 -19.78
CA ARG A 285 -7.96 -4.99 -18.40
C ARG A 285 -7.69 -3.60 -17.82
N LEU A 286 -6.47 -3.06 -18.00
CA LEU A 286 -6.14 -1.69 -17.58
C LEU A 286 -7.07 -0.67 -18.24
N ALA A 287 -7.26 -0.77 -19.55
CA ALA A 287 -8.16 0.10 -20.30
C ALA A 287 -9.60 -0.01 -19.76
N SER A 288 -10.09 -1.23 -19.51
CA SER A 288 -11.45 -1.47 -19.02
C SER A 288 -11.66 -0.91 -17.61
N GLY A 289 -10.69 -1.07 -16.71
CA GLY A 289 -10.70 -0.46 -15.38
C GLY A 289 -10.76 1.07 -15.45
N LEU A 290 -9.89 1.67 -16.28
CA LEU A 290 -9.88 3.12 -16.50
C LEU A 290 -11.19 3.62 -17.14
N ARG A 291 -11.76 2.91 -18.13
CA ARG A 291 -13.05 3.28 -18.77
C ARG A 291 -14.20 3.30 -17.78
N THR A 292 -14.27 2.30 -16.91
CA THR A 292 -15.30 2.20 -15.87
C THR A 292 -15.26 3.42 -14.95
N ARG A 293 -14.05 3.89 -14.62
CA ARG A 293 -13.84 5.02 -13.71
C ARG A 293 -13.81 6.38 -14.41
N LEU A 294 -13.55 6.45 -15.72
CA LEU A 294 -13.50 7.67 -16.55
C LEU A 294 -14.48 7.60 -17.73
N PRO A 295 -15.80 7.56 -17.47
CA PRO A 295 -16.80 7.40 -18.52
C PRO A 295 -16.76 8.56 -19.51
N GLY A 296 -16.84 8.24 -20.81
CA GLY A 296 -16.86 9.22 -21.89
C GLY A 296 -15.48 9.82 -22.25
N GLN A 297 -14.40 9.34 -21.64
CA GLN A 297 -13.03 9.84 -21.85
C GLN A 297 -12.12 8.84 -22.59
N GLU A 298 -12.63 8.17 -23.63
CA GLU A 298 -11.92 7.11 -24.37
C GLU A 298 -10.52 7.52 -24.86
N HIS A 299 -10.38 8.73 -25.40
CA HIS A 299 -9.08 9.23 -25.85
C HIS A 299 -8.09 9.41 -24.69
N ALA A 300 -8.57 9.80 -23.51
CA ALA A 300 -7.72 9.90 -22.33
C ALA A 300 -7.31 8.54 -21.78
N VAL A 301 -8.22 7.58 -21.79
CA VAL A 301 -7.92 6.19 -21.44
C VAL A 301 -6.87 5.61 -22.40
N GLN A 302 -7.07 5.76 -23.72
CA GLN A 302 -6.10 5.26 -24.69
C GLN A 302 -4.73 5.94 -24.54
N GLY A 303 -4.73 7.26 -24.33
CA GLY A 303 -3.50 8.01 -24.10
C GLY A 303 -2.71 7.52 -22.88
N LEU A 304 -3.41 7.18 -21.80
CA LEU A 304 -2.82 6.59 -20.60
C LEU A 304 -2.28 5.17 -20.86
N VAL A 305 -3.07 4.32 -21.51
CA VAL A 305 -2.69 2.93 -21.83
C VAL A 305 -1.44 2.90 -22.72
N ASP A 306 -1.37 3.75 -23.75
CA ASP A 306 -0.19 3.88 -24.61
C ASP A 306 1.07 4.24 -23.82
N SER A 307 0.94 5.22 -22.91
CA SER A 307 2.07 5.66 -22.07
C SER A 307 2.51 4.58 -21.08
N VAL A 308 1.59 3.81 -20.51
CA VAL A 308 1.90 2.64 -19.68
C VAL A 308 2.56 1.54 -20.51
N ALA A 309 2.11 1.31 -21.74
CA ALA A 309 2.71 0.35 -22.65
C ALA A 309 4.16 0.75 -23.01
N LEU A 310 4.44 2.03 -23.28
CA LEU A 310 5.79 2.54 -23.52
C LEU A 310 6.70 2.37 -22.29
N LEU A 311 6.16 2.62 -21.09
CA LEU A 311 6.84 2.36 -19.83
C LEU A 311 7.17 0.86 -19.70
N LYS A 312 6.18 -0.01 -19.82
CA LYS A 312 6.37 -1.46 -19.74
C LYS A 312 7.38 -1.97 -20.76
N ALA A 313 7.32 -1.49 -22.00
CA ALA A 313 8.20 -1.91 -23.09
C ALA A 313 9.64 -1.39 -22.94
N GLY A 314 9.90 -0.41 -22.07
CA GLY A 314 11.23 0.17 -21.92
C GLY A 314 11.68 1.03 -23.11
N ILE A 315 10.75 1.46 -23.97
CA ILE A 315 11.03 2.24 -25.19
C ILE A 315 11.19 3.74 -24.86
N GLY A 316 10.71 4.17 -23.69
CA GLY A 316 10.84 5.54 -23.22
C GLY A 316 12.29 6.00 -23.00
N ARG A 317 12.48 7.31 -23.03
CA ARG A 317 13.77 7.96 -22.79
C ARG A 317 14.18 7.83 -21.33
N THR A 318 15.33 7.21 -21.05
CA THR A 318 15.83 6.98 -19.69
C THR A 318 16.33 8.25 -18.99
N ASP A 319 16.55 9.34 -19.74
CA ASP A 319 16.98 10.64 -19.25
C ASP A 319 15.82 11.60 -18.97
N ARG A 320 14.56 11.16 -19.17
CA ARG A 320 13.34 11.95 -19.02
C ARG A 320 12.36 11.27 -18.07
N ALA A 321 11.26 11.96 -17.78
CA ALA A 321 10.14 11.37 -17.05
C ALA A 321 9.64 10.08 -17.72
N ALA A 322 9.12 9.14 -16.93
CA ALA A 322 8.60 7.87 -17.44
C ALA A 322 7.48 8.09 -18.48
N ALA A 323 6.63 9.09 -18.22
CA ALA A 323 5.77 9.72 -19.20
C ALA A 323 5.42 11.13 -18.70
N SER A 324 5.08 12.04 -19.61
CA SER A 324 4.55 13.36 -19.29
C SER A 324 3.30 13.65 -20.12
N LEU A 325 2.16 13.82 -19.44
CA LEU A 325 0.87 14.05 -20.05
C LEU A 325 0.27 15.37 -19.58
N MET A 326 -0.31 16.13 -20.50
CA MET A 326 -1.09 17.32 -20.19
C MET A 326 -2.56 17.07 -20.46
N PHE A 327 -3.36 17.04 -19.41
CA PHE A 327 -4.80 16.81 -19.44
C PHE A 327 -5.55 18.12 -19.48
N VAL A 328 -6.25 18.37 -20.58
CA VAL A 328 -6.86 19.67 -20.89
C VAL A 328 -8.35 19.51 -21.07
N GLY A 329 -9.17 20.29 -20.37
CA GLY A 329 -10.62 20.21 -20.52
C GLY A 329 -11.38 21.05 -19.49
N PRO A 330 -12.71 21.02 -19.50
CA PRO A 330 -13.52 21.81 -18.58
C PRO A 330 -13.43 21.28 -17.15
N ALA A 331 -13.72 22.13 -16.16
CA ALA A 331 -13.75 21.75 -14.75
C ALA A 331 -14.70 20.54 -14.51
N GLY A 332 -14.31 19.63 -13.62
CA GLY A 332 -15.12 18.44 -13.31
C GLY A 332 -15.15 17.35 -14.38
N SER A 333 -14.27 17.39 -15.38
CA SER A 333 -14.14 16.34 -16.42
C SER A 333 -13.37 15.07 -15.98
N GLY A 334 -12.79 15.05 -14.78
CA GLY A 334 -12.09 13.86 -14.24
C GLY A 334 -10.58 13.86 -14.41
N ARG A 335 -9.99 14.97 -14.90
CA ARG A 335 -8.55 15.13 -15.11
C ARG A 335 -7.70 14.83 -13.86
N GLY A 336 -8.13 15.36 -12.71
CA GLY A 336 -7.45 15.10 -11.44
C GLY A 336 -7.59 13.64 -10.97
N ARG A 337 -8.81 13.10 -10.97
CA ARG A 337 -9.05 11.70 -10.56
C ARG A 337 -8.31 10.68 -11.45
N SER A 338 -8.06 11.02 -12.71
CA SER A 338 -7.26 10.17 -13.61
C SER A 338 -5.85 9.90 -13.06
N ALA A 339 -5.23 10.86 -12.37
CA ALA A 339 -3.90 10.65 -11.78
C ALA A 339 -3.95 9.70 -10.58
N GLU A 340 -5.01 9.75 -9.78
CA GLU A 340 -5.28 8.83 -8.67
C GLU A 340 -5.46 7.40 -9.19
N PHE A 341 -6.25 7.22 -10.25
CA PHE A 341 -6.46 5.91 -10.87
C PHE A 341 -5.18 5.32 -11.47
N VAL A 342 -4.32 6.14 -12.08
CA VAL A 342 -3.02 5.65 -12.59
C VAL A 342 -2.11 5.19 -11.44
N ALA A 343 -2.09 5.90 -10.31
CA ALA A 343 -1.30 5.49 -9.15
C ALA A 343 -1.78 4.13 -8.60
N GLU A 344 -3.08 3.93 -8.50
CA GLU A 344 -3.70 2.68 -8.04
C GLU A 344 -3.51 1.52 -9.05
N GLU A 345 -3.93 1.69 -10.30
CA GLU A 345 -3.98 0.61 -11.29
C GLU A 345 -2.59 0.22 -11.83
N VAL A 346 -1.68 1.18 -11.98
CA VAL A 346 -0.36 0.95 -12.59
C VAL A 346 0.72 0.74 -11.54
N PHE A 347 0.71 1.54 -10.47
CA PHE A 347 1.73 1.48 -9.43
C PHE A 347 1.28 0.70 -8.18
N GLY A 348 0.03 0.23 -8.14
CA GLY A 348 -0.51 -0.65 -7.11
C GLY A 348 -0.90 0.04 -5.80
N ASP A 349 -0.71 1.36 -5.69
CA ASP A 349 -0.86 2.07 -4.42
C ASP A 349 -1.12 3.58 -4.66
N THR A 350 -2.20 4.11 -4.10
CA THR A 350 -2.53 5.55 -4.17
C THR A 350 -1.53 6.42 -3.41
N GLY A 351 -0.80 5.87 -2.43
CA GLY A 351 0.33 6.51 -1.77
C GLY A 351 1.51 6.85 -2.70
N ARG A 352 1.46 6.40 -3.96
CA ARG A 352 2.40 6.76 -5.04
C ARG A 352 2.01 8.03 -5.78
N LEU A 353 0.88 8.65 -5.44
CA LEU A 353 0.47 9.92 -6.00
C LEU A 353 1.08 11.10 -5.21
N LEU A 354 1.97 11.84 -5.86
CA LEU A 354 2.46 13.12 -5.40
C LEU A 354 1.64 14.23 -6.04
N ARG A 355 0.71 14.82 -5.29
CA ARG A 355 -0.18 15.87 -5.81
C ARG A 355 0.27 17.25 -5.35
N ILE A 356 0.38 18.17 -6.31
CA ILE A 356 0.72 19.58 -6.09
C ILE A 356 -0.28 20.44 -6.86
N ASP A 357 -1.03 21.28 -6.16
CA ASP A 357 -1.89 22.28 -6.78
C ASP A 357 -1.09 23.52 -7.14
N LEU A 358 -0.88 23.76 -8.43
CA LEU A 358 -0.05 24.86 -8.90
C LEU A 358 -0.69 26.25 -8.70
N SER A 359 -2.01 26.31 -8.52
CA SER A 359 -2.73 27.57 -8.28
C SER A 359 -2.37 28.23 -6.94
N HIS A 360 -1.88 27.45 -5.97
CA HIS A 360 -1.37 27.97 -4.71
C HIS A 360 -0.02 28.69 -4.83
N TYR A 361 0.65 28.60 -5.99
CA TYR A 361 1.99 29.17 -6.21
C TYR A 361 1.95 30.28 -7.26
N ALA A 362 0.95 31.16 -7.16
CA ALA A 362 0.81 32.34 -7.99
C ALA A 362 1.70 33.52 -7.53
N ASP A 363 2.00 33.60 -6.23
CA ASP A 363 2.77 34.68 -5.61
C ASP A 363 4.20 34.25 -5.22
N GLU A 364 5.03 35.24 -4.84
CA GLU A 364 6.44 35.01 -4.53
C GLU A 364 6.66 34.07 -3.33
N ALA A 365 5.77 34.12 -2.33
CA ALA A 365 5.83 33.24 -1.17
C ALA A 365 5.59 31.78 -1.57
N GLY A 366 4.57 31.54 -2.40
CA GLY A 366 4.28 30.23 -2.96
C GLY A 366 5.41 29.70 -3.84
N ILE A 367 5.97 30.54 -4.72
CA ILE A 367 7.12 30.16 -5.56
C ILE A 367 8.27 29.64 -4.67
N ARG A 368 8.62 30.39 -3.61
CA ARG A 368 9.68 29.97 -2.66
C ARG A 368 9.32 28.70 -1.89
N GLN A 369 8.06 28.49 -1.56
CA GLN A 369 7.63 27.25 -0.90
C GLN A 369 7.77 26.03 -1.81
N LEU A 370 7.38 26.15 -3.09
CA LEU A 370 7.42 25.04 -4.04
C LEU A 370 8.85 24.76 -4.52
N LEU A 371 9.54 25.79 -5.01
CA LEU A 371 10.88 25.69 -5.60
C LEU A 371 11.95 25.58 -4.53
N GLY A 372 11.71 26.15 -3.35
CA GLY A 372 12.72 26.37 -2.33
C GLY A 372 13.37 27.76 -2.46
N ASP A 373 13.81 28.33 -1.35
CA ASP A 373 14.50 29.61 -1.33
C ASP A 373 16.00 29.40 -1.14
N ARG A 374 16.81 29.79 -2.14
CA ARG A 374 18.27 29.64 -2.12
C ARG A 374 18.92 30.27 -0.89
N LYS A 375 18.32 31.33 -0.33
CA LYS A 375 18.80 32.11 0.82
C LYS A 375 18.30 31.58 2.17
N ALA A 376 17.40 30.60 2.20
CA ALA A 376 16.84 30.12 3.45
C ALA A 376 17.92 29.41 4.31
N LEU A 377 17.81 29.54 5.62
CA LEU A 377 18.78 28.95 6.55
C LEU A 377 18.61 27.42 6.63
N ARG A 378 17.38 26.94 6.76
CA ARG A 378 17.09 25.51 6.92
C ARG A 378 17.19 24.80 5.57
N ARG A 379 17.74 23.57 5.58
CA ARG A 379 17.86 22.74 4.36
C ARG A 379 16.51 22.49 3.70
N HIS A 380 15.48 22.14 4.47
CA HIS A 380 14.15 21.86 3.94
C HIS A 380 13.55 23.08 3.21
N ASP A 381 13.72 24.28 3.77
CA ASP A 381 13.24 25.52 3.16
C ASP A 381 14.01 25.87 1.88
N ARG A 382 15.31 25.51 1.80
CA ARG A 382 16.12 25.63 0.57
C ARG A 382 15.69 24.64 -0.50
N GLN A 383 15.39 23.40 -0.11
CA GLN A 383 15.00 22.31 -1.02
C GLN A 383 13.56 22.48 -1.55
N GLY A 384 12.72 23.21 -0.82
CA GLY A 384 11.32 23.40 -1.19
C GLY A 384 10.49 22.12 -1.07
N LEU A 385 9.19 22.27 -1.33
CA LEU A 385 8.23 21.19 -1.20
C LEU A 385 8.47 20.07 -2.21
N LEU A 386 8.57 20.39 -3.50
CA LEU A 386 8.67 19.37 -4.55
C LEU A 386 10.00 18.61 -4.47
N GLY A 387 11.11 19.30 -4.20
CA GLY A 387 12.40 18.64 -3.96
C GLY A 387 12.35 17.67 -2.78
N SER A 388 11.66 18.03 -1.69
CA SER A 388 11.51 17.17 -0.51
C SER A 388 10.61 15.95 -0.78
N MET A 389 9.60 16.09 -1.62
CA MET A 389 8.75 14.97 -2.04
C MET A 389 9.51 14.00 -2.96
N LEU A 390 10.26 14.51 -3.95
CA LEU A 390 11.05 13.68 -4.87
C LEU A 390 12.23 12.97 -4.19
N GLU A 391 12.76 13.51 -3.09
CA GLU A 391 13.77 12.82 -2.26
C GLU A 391 13.18 11.59 -1.57
N ARG A 392 11.94 11.68 -1.08
CA ARG A 392 11.28 10.62 -0.31
C ARG A 392 10.64 9.55 -1.20
N HIS A 393 10.28 9.90 -2.42
CA HIS A 393 9.60 9.02 -3.36
C HIS A 393 10.45 8.88 -4.64
N PRO A 394 10.99 7.69 -4.92
CA PRO A 394 11.86 7.52 -6.09
C PRO A 394 11.08 7.25 -7.40
N TYR A 395 9.80 6.86 -7.32
CA TYR A 395 8.91 6.60 -8.45
C TYR A 395 7.43 6.74 -8.04
N GLY A 396 6.55 6.94 -9.04
CA GLY A 396 5.10 7.07 -8.85
C GLY A 396 4.45 8.00 -9.87
N VAL A 397 3.36 8.67 -9.46
CA VAL A 397 2.66 9.67 -10.27
C VAL A 397 2.89 11.06 -9.68
N LEU A 398 3.42 11.99 -10.46
CA LEU A 398 3.53 13.40 -10.08
C LEU A 398 2.40 14.18 -10.74
N HIS A 399 1.38 14.54 -9.96
CA HIS A 399 0.22 15.31 -10.44
C HIS A 399 0.39 16.80 -10.13
N LEU A 400 0.57 17.59 -11.19
CA LEU A 400 0.65 19.05 -11.15
C LEU A 400 -0.71 19.63 -11.58
N ALA A 401 -1.54 19.98 -10.60
CA ALA A 401 -2.91 20.43 -10.83
C ALA A 401 -3.02 21.93 -11.11
N HIS A 402 -4.10 22.35 -11.78
CA HIS A 402 -4.47 23.75 -12.05
C HIS A 402 -3.35 24.64 -12.58
N ALA A 403 -2.65 24.19 -13.64
CA ALA A 403 -1.50 24.90 -14.17
C ALA A 403 -1.86 26.31 -14.72
N GLU A 404 -3.12 26.55 -15.08
CA GLU A 404 -3.63 27.86 -15.50
C GLU A 404 -3.58 28.94 -14.43
N GLY A 405 -3.58 28.55 -13.15
CA GLY A 405 -3.51 29.47 -12.01
C GLY A 405 -2.08 29.73 -11.51
N ALA A 406 -1.09 29.05 -12.08
CA ALA A 406 0.28 29.08 -11.61
C ALA A 406 1.04 30.33 -12.06
N ASN A 407 2.08 30.72 -11.31
CA ASN A 407 3.00 31.74 -11.77
C ASN A 407 3.82 31.26 -12.98
N ASP A 408 4.10 32.19 -13.89
CA ASP A 408 4.96 31.98 -15.07
C ASP A 408 6.33 31.35 -14.74
N GLU A 409 6.96 31.75 -13.63
CA GLU A 409 8.25 31.21 -13.19
C GLU A 409 8.13 29.73 -12.80
N VAL A 410 7.04 29.36 -12.11
CA VAL A 410 6.75 27.97 -11.76
C VAL A 410 6.56 27.14 -13.03
N LEU A 411 5.74 27.62 -13.98
CA LEU A 411 5.48 26.91 -15.23
C LEU A 411 6.74 26.74 -16.09
N ARG A 412 7.60 27.76 -16.15
CA ARG A 412 8.90 27.66 -16.84
C ARG A 412 9.84 26.68 -16.16
N THR A 413 9.82 26.62 -14.82
CA THR A 413 10.63 25.68 -14.06
C THR A 413 10.16 24.24 -14.26
N VAL A 414 8.84 24.00 -14.25
CA VAL A 414 8.24 22.71 -14.62
C VAL A 414 8.62 22.33 -16.05
N ALA A 415 8.49 23.24 -17.02
CA ALA A 415 8.89 22.98 -18.40
C ALA A 415 10.37 22.58 -18.51
N ALA A 416 11.24 23.27 -17.79
CA ALA A 416 12.67 22.97 -17.78
C ALA A 416 12.98 21.64 -17.08
N ALA A 417 12.20 21.26 -16.08
CA ALA A 417 12.32 19.97 -15.41
C ALA A 417 11.92 18.80 -16.34
N LEU A 418 10.85 18.96 -17.12
CA LEU A 418 10.43 17.98 -18.12
C LEU A 418 11.49 17.78 -19.21
N ASP A 419 12.09 18.88 -19.71
CA ASP A 419 13.11 18.81 -20.77
C ASP A 419 14.36 18.05 -20.32
N ARG A 420 14.82 18.36 -19.10
CA ARG A 420 16.05 17.82 -18.49
C ARG A 420 15.83 16.48 -17.79
N GLY A 421 14.57 16.04 -17.67
CA GLY A 421 14.16 14.87 -16.91
C GLY A 421 14.44 14.92 -15.41
N ALA A 422 14.63 16.12 -14.85
CA ALA A 422 14.92 16.28 -13.42
C ALA A 422 14.48 17.65 -12.91
N TRP A 423 13.91 17.65 -11.71
CA TRP A 423 13.67 18.85 -10.92
C TRP A 423 14.97 19.37 -10.32
N ILE A 424 15.19 20.68 -10.36
CA ILE A 424 16.29 21.33 -9.67
C ILE A 424 15.69 22.28 -8.65
N ASP A 425 15.98 22.07 -7.38
CA ASP A 425 15.43 22.88 -6.30
C ASP A 425 16.25 24.14 -5.98
N GLY A 426 15.77 24.96 -5.04
CA GLY A 426 16.48 26.12 -4.51
C GLY A 426 17.77 25.77 -3.74
N ALA A 427 17.95 24.52 -3.31
CA ALA A 427 19.22 24.05 -2.77
C ALA A 427 20.26 23.83 -3.87
N GLY A 428 19.82 23.74 -5.14
CA GLY A 428 20.59 23.38 -6.32
C GLY A 428 20.65 21.87 -6.56
N GLU A 429 19.96 21.07 -5.74
CA GLU A 429 19.96 19.62 -5.84
C GLU A 429 19.10 19.17 -7.02
N ARG A 430 19.55 18.11 -7.69
CA ARG A 430 18.90 17.55 -8.88
C ARG A 430 18.17 16.26 -8.51
N TRP A 431 16.85 16.25 -8.75
CA TRP A 431 15.96 15.12 -8.50
C TRP A 431 15.42 14.58 -9.83
N SER A 432 15.81 13.38 -10.20
CA SER A 432 15.35 12.68 -11.40
C SER A 432 13.83 12.49 -11.39
N LEU A 433 13.22 12.72 -12.56
CA LEU A 433 11.82 12.40 -12.85
C LEU A 433 11.67 11.04 -13.54
N GLY A 434 12.76 10.29 -13.78
CA GLY A 434 12.73 9.05 -14.58
C GLY A 434 11.80 7.95 -14.05
N GLY A 435 11.56 7.90 -12.74
CA GLY A 435 10.59 7.01 -12.13
C GLY A 435 9.15 7.53 -12.09
N PHE A 436 8.89 8.74 -12.62
CA PHE A 436 7.63 9.44 -12.45
C PHE A 436 6.80 9.55 -13.72
N PHE A 437 5.54 9.21 -13.59
CA PHE A 437 4.49 9.54 -14.54
C PHE A 437 3.99 10.95 -14.20
N VAL A 438 4.37 11.95 -14.98
CA VAL A 438 4.04 13.35 -14.73
C VAL A 438 2.72 13.69 -15.41
N ILE A 439 1.70 14.06 -14.64
CA ILE A 439 0.39 14.47 -15.15
C ILE A 439 0.18 15.93 -14.80
N ILE A 440 -0.01 16.77 -15.82
CA ILE A 440 -0.32 18.20 -15.67
C ILE A 440 -1.79 18.38 -16.05
N THR A 441 -2.61 18.98 -15.18
CA THR A 441 -4.01 19.26 -15.52
C THR A 441 -4.24 20.76 -15.73
N VAL A 442 -4.95 21.11 -16.80
CA VAL A 442 -5.19 22.50 -17.21
C VAL A 442 -6.67 22.72 -17.51
N ASP A 443 -7.30 23.66 -16.82
CA ASP A 443 -8.69 24.03 -17.07
C ASP A 443 -8.79 24.82 -18.38
N ALA A 444 -9.63 24.33 -19.30
CA ALA A 444 -9.86 24.98 -20.58
C ALA A 444 -11.29 24.75 -21.08
N HIS A 445 -11.86 25.80 -21.68
CA HIS A 445 -13.22 25.79 -22.21
C HIS A 445 -13.21 25.58 -23.73
N THR A 446 -14.13 24.76 -24.24
CA THR A 446 -14.42 24.64 -25.67
C THR A 446 -15.10 25.92 -26.17
N GLY A 447 -14.49 26.62 -27.12
CA GLY A 447 -15.14 27.71 -27.84
C GLY A 447 -15.29 29.03 -27.07
N ALA A 448 -14.19 29.76 -26.89
CA ALA A 448 -14.21 31.22 -26.88
C ALA A 448 -12.81 31.74 -27.20
N ALA A 449 -12.67 32.41 -28.35
CA ALA A 449 -11.70 33.49 -28.41
C ALA A 449 -12.02 34.44 -27.25
N SER A 450 -11.08 34.66 -26.33
CA SER A 450 -11.29 35.59 -25.22
C SER A 450 -11.71 36.96 -25.78
N PRO A 451 -12.84 37.56 -25.34
CA PRO A 451 -13.26 38.89 -25.76
C PRO A 451 -12.45 40.02 -25.10
N ARG A 452 -11.31 39.71 -24.47
CA ARG A 452 -10.36 40.70 -23.98
C ARG A 452 -9.18 40.86 -24.95
N GLY A 453 -9.46 41.58 -26.03
CA GLY A 453 -8.71 42.77 -26.43
C GLY A 453 -7.18 42.78 -26.41
N ASP A 454 -6.48 41.68 -26.70
CA ASP A 454 -5.06 41.75 -27.05
C ASP A 454 -4.77 41.01 -28.36
N ARG A 455 -4.05 41.68 -29.27
CA ARG A 455 -3.87 41.31 -30.68
C ARG A 455 -2.83 40.21 -30.88
N THR A 456 -2.72 39.27 -29.95
CA THR A 456 -1.92 38.05 -30.14
C THR A 456 -2.87 36.91 -30.46
N THR A 457 -2.78 36.37 -31.67
CA THR A 457 -3.58 35.23 -32.13
C THR A 457 -3.58 34.13 -31.06
N PRO A 458 -4.75 33.71 -30.53
CA PRO A 458 -4.81 32.62 -29.56
C PRO A 458 -4.20 31.38 -30.18
N ARG A 459 -3.16 30.83 -29.53
CA ARG A 459 -2.53 29.58 -29.97
C ARG A 459 -3.46 28.43 -29.67
N LEU A 460 -4.12 27.98 -30.73
CA LEU A 460 -4.92 26.77 -30.75
C LEU A 460 -3.96 25.58 -30.81
N VAL A 461 -3.91 24.79 -29.75
CA VAL A 461 -3.28 23.48 -29.77
C VAL A 461 -4.37 22.49 -30.13
N GLN A 462 -4.18 21.74 -31.21
CA GLN A 462 -4.97 20.53 -31.41
C GLN A 462 -4.48 19.52 -30.37
N ALA A 463 -5.36 19.14 -29.45
CA ALA A 463 -5.10 17.95 -28.65
C ALA A 463 -5.00 16.77 -29.62
N SER A 464 -4.00 15.91 -29.40
CA SER A 464 -3.52 14.92 -30.37
C SER A 464 -4.62 14.00 -30.88
N ASP A 465 -5.67 13.82 -30.09
CA ASP A 465 -6.69 12.80 -30.23
C ASP A 465 -8.13 13.36 -30.12
N SER A 466 -8.37 14.65 -30.42
CA SER A 466 -9.75 15.20 -30.37
C SER A 466 -10.08 16.17 -31.51
N ASP A 467 -11.33 16.13 -31.99
CA ASP A 467 -11.87 16.97 -33.09
C ASP A 467 -11.97 18.47 -32.78
N TRP A 468 -11.50 18.94 -31.62
CA TRP A 468 -11.61 20.34 -31.21
C TRP A 468 -10.27 20.92 -30.75
N SER A 469 -10.14 22.23 -30.92
CA SER A 469 -8.94 22.99 -30.61
C SER A 469 -9.08 23.77 -29.31
N VAL A 470 -8.02 23.73 -28.49
CA VAL A 470 -7.99 24.42 -27.19
C VAL A 470 -7.02 25.58 -27.23
N SER A 471 -7.42 26.74 -26.68
CA SER A 471 -6.48 27.84 -26.50
C SER A 471 -5.65 27.61 -25.25
N LEU A 472 -4.37 27.30 -25.43
CA LEU A 472 -3.38 27.15 -24.36
C LEU A 472 -2.34 28.28 -24.41
N GLY A 473 -2.70 29.41 -25.03
CA GLY A 473 -1.79 30.54 -25.26
C GLY A 473 -1.30 31.23 -24.00
N PHE A 474 -1.95 31.00 -22.85
CA PHE A 474 -1.54 31.49 -21.54
C PHE A 474 -0.42 30.65 -20.90
N LEU A 475 -0.15 29.44 -21.41
CA LEU A 475 0.95 28.60 -20.92
C LEU A 475 2.25 28.91 -21.69
N PRO A 476 3.43 28.79 -21.03
CA PRO A 476 4.72 28.89 -21.70
C PRO A 476 4.87 27.90 -22.85
N ARG A 477 5.48 28.33 -23.95
CA ARG A 477 5.68 27.51 -25.15
C ARG A 477 6.55 26.30 -24.87
N GLU A 478 7.51 26.49 -23.99
CA GLU A 478 8.45 25.47 -23.53
C GLU A 478 7.69 24.33 -22.83
N LEU A 479 6.66 24.66 -22.05
CA LEU A 479 5.87 23.65 -21.35
C LEU A 479 5.14 22.74 -22.35
N LEU A 480 4.45 23.34 -23.33
CA LEU A 480 3.70 22.59 -24.35
C LEU A 480 4.61 21.72 -25.24
N ARG A 481 5.84 22.17 -25.51
CA ARG A 481 6.82 21.43 -26.31
C ARG A 481 7.42 20.25 -25.55
N ASN A 482 7.58 20.39 -24.23
CA ASN A 482 8.35 19.44 -23.42
C ASN A 482 7.48 18.33 -22.80
N VAL A 483 6.16 18.45 -22.86
CA VAL A 483 5.22 17.37 -22.53
C VAL A 483 5.14 16.38 -23.70
N ASP A 484 5.06 15.08 -23.41
CA ASP A 484 5.03 14.03 -24.44
C ASP A 484 3.71 14.03 -25.22
N ARG A 485 2.58 14.22 -24.53
CA ARG A 485 1.24 14.24 -25.17
C ARG A 485 0.27 15.20 -24.46
N VAL A 486 -0.54 15.90 -25.25
CA VAL A 486 -1.66 16.72 -24.79
C VAL A 486 -2.96 15.96 -25.05
N VAL A 487 -3.66 15.61 -23.96
CA VAL A 487 -4.87 14.80 -23.96
C VAL A 487 -6.08 15.66 -23.64
N GLY A 488 -7.02 15.72 -24.58
CA GLY A 488 -8.27 16.45 -24.41
C GLY A 488 -9.30 15.65 -23.61
N PHE A 489 -9.83 16.25 -22.55
CA PHE A 489 -10.96 15.75 -21.79
C PHE A 489 -12.23 16.41 -22.31
N ARG A 490 -13.21 15.58 -22.68
CA ARG A 490 -14.49 16.05 -23.19
C ARG A 490 -15.34 16.61 -22.05
N ASP A 491 -16.18 17.58 -22.41
CA ASP A 491 -17.16 18.11 -21.48
C ASP A 491 -18.15 17.01 -21.08
N ALA A 492 -18.20 16.75 -19.78
CA ALA A 492 -19.09 15.75 -19.22
C ALA A 492 -20.57 16.14 -19.30
N ARG A 493 -20.92 17.33 -19.83
CA ARG A 493 -22.27 17.69 -20.30
C ARG A 493 -22.88 16.69 -21.28
N GLN A 494 -22.09 15.85 -21.96
CA GLN A 494 -22.59 14.78 -22.82
C GLN A 494 -22.96 13.49 -22.06
N THR A 495 -22.64 13.41 -20.77
CA THR A 495 -23.03 12.29 -19.91
C THR A 495 -24.37 12.62 -19.25
N SER A 496 -25.34 11.71 -19.29
CA SER A 496 -26.65 11.93 -18.67
C SER A 496 -26.51 12.32 -17.19
N SER A 497 -27.18 13.40 -16.75
CA SER A 497 -27.19 13.85 -15.35
C SER A 497 -27.53 12.72 -14.38
N HIS A 498 -28.40 11.79 -14.81
CA HIS A 498 -28.77 10.61 -14.01
C HIS A 498 -27.58 9.68 -13.78
N ALA A 499 -26.75 9.45 -14.80
CA ALA A 499 -25.56 8.63 -14.66
C ALA A 499 -24.52 9.28 -13.74
N LEU A 500 -24.39 10.62 -13.79
CA LEU A 500 -23.49 11.37 -12.91
C LEU A 500 -23.91 11.29 -11.45
N ILE A 501 -25.20 11.52 -11.20
CA ILE A 501 -25.78 11.48 -9.86
C ILE A 501 -25.75 10.05 -9.30
N ARG A 502 -26.08 9.03 -10.10
CA ARG A 502 -25.98 7.63 -9.69
C ARG A 502 -24.56 7.28 -9.28
N ARG A 503 -23.56 7.61 -10.11
CA ARG A 503 -22.15 7.37 -9.75
C ARG A 503 -21.75 8.07 -8.45
N ALA A 504 -22.15 9.34 -8.26
CA ALA A 504 -21.84 10.07 -7.02
C ALA A 504 -22.56 9.48 -5.80
N ILE A 505 -23.77 8.91 -5.98
CA ILE A 505 -24.47 8.15 -4.94
C ILE A 505 -23.74 6.84 -4.65
N ASP A 506 -23.26 6.12 -5.66
CA ASP A 506 -22.48 4.90 -5.48
C ASP A 506 -21.14 5.19 -4.77
N ASP A 507 -20.47 6.30 -5.12
CA ASP A 507 -19.27 6.80 -4.42
C ASP A 507 -19.60 7.15 -2.96
N LEU A 508 -20.74 7.79 -2.69
CA LEU A 508 -21.20 8.11 -1.34
C LEU A 508 -21.54 6.84 -0.54
N VAL A 509 -22.24 5.88 -1.14
CA VAL A 509 -22.61 4.59 -0.54
C VAL A 509 -21.37 3.78 -0.23
N SER A 510 -20.38 3.75 -1.14
CA SER A 510 -19.11 3.07 -0.90
C SER A 510 -18.33 3.70 0.26
N ARG A 511 -18.35 5.03 0.38
CA ARG A 511 -17.72 5.75 1.50
C ARG A 511 -18.45 5.52 2.83
N MET A 512 -19.77 5.60 2.84
CA MET A 512 -20.59 5.38 4.05
C MET A 512 -20.66 3.90 4.44
N GLY A 513 -20.54 3.00 3.46
CA GLY A 513 -20.54 1.54 3.65
C GLY A 513 -19.41 1.05 4.56
N ARG A 514 -18.31 1.81 4.66
CA ARG A 514 -17.23 1.55 5.63
C ARG A 514 -17.71 1.61 7.09
N ASN A 515 -18.63 2.53 7.40
CA ASN A 515 -19.19 2.70 8.76
C ASN A 515 -20.58 2.07 8.90
N HIS A 516 -21.22 1.73 7.77
CA HIS A 516 -22.55 1.13 7.70
C HIS A 516 -22.54 -0.04 6.70
N PRO A 517 -21.95 -1.19 7.09
CA PRO A 517 -21.91 -2.38 6.23
C PRO A 517 -23.34 -2.77 5.80
N GLY A 518 -23.53 -3.08 4.51
CA GLY A 518 -24.85 -3.41 3.96
C GLY A 518 -25.73 -2.22 3.56
N LEU A 519 -25.23 -0.98 3.69
CA LEU A 519 -25.92 0.20 3.16
C LEU A 519 -26.14 0.06 1.65
N ALA A 520 -27.40 -0.08 1.25
CA ALA A 520 -27.81 -0.08 -0.15
C ALA A 520 -28.88 1.00 -0.35
N ILE A 521 -28.71 1.83 -1.37
CA ILE A 521 -29.66 2.90 -1.71
C ILE A 521 -30.25 2.61 -3.07
N GLN A 522 -31.58 2.49 -3.11
CA GLN A 522 -32.33 2.53 -4.37
C GLN A 522 -32.85 3.94 -4.57
N VAL A 523 -32.60 4.52 -5.74
CA VAL A 523 -33.03 5.88 -6.06
C VAL A 523 -34.16 5.81 -7.06
N ASP A 524 -35.33 6.35 -6.71
CA ASP A 524 -36.46 6.45 -7.62
C ASP A 524 -36.18 7.47 -8.72
N ASP A 525 -36.75 7.27 -9.91
CA ASP A 525 -36.51 8.16 -11.06
C ASP A 525 -36.94 9.61 -10.78
N GLU A 526 -38.04 9.83 -10.04
CA GLU A 526 -38.48 11.18 -9.62
C GLU A 526 -37.46 11.85 -8.68
N ALA A 527 -36.75 11.07 -7.85
CA ALA A 527 -35.68 11.60 -6.99
C ALA A 527 -34.42 11.93 -7.80
N LEU A 528 -34.11 11.15 -8.85
CA LEU A 528 -33.03 11.43 -9.80
C LEU A 528 -33.33 12.67 -10.64
N ASP A 529 -34.56 12.81 -11.14
CA ASP A 529 -35.03 14.01 -11.86
C ASP A 529 -34.92 15.24 -10.97
N TRP A 530 -35.39 15.16 -9.71
CA TRP A 530 -35.35 16.27 -8.76
C TRP A 530 -33.93 16.71 -8.39
N LEU A 531 -32.99 15.76 -8.29
CA LEU A 531 -31.57 16.06 -8.11
C LEU A 531 -30.98 16.68 -9.37
N SER A 532 -31.35 16.18 -10.55
CA SER A 532 -30.89 16.70 -11.85
C SER A 532 -31.32 18.14 -12.07
N ASP A 533 -32.56 18.51 -11.74
CA ASP A 533 -33.09 19.88 -11.82
C ASP A 533 -32.35 20.90 -10.93
N ARG A 534 -31.66 20.42 -9.90
CA ARG A 534 -30.88 21.23 -8.95
C ARG A 534 -29.40 21.25 -9.25
N LEU A 535 -28.95 20.39 -10.17
CA LEU A 535 -27.60 20.41 -10.64
C LEU A 535 -27.42 21.65 -11.52
N ARG A 536 -26.38 22.44 -11.25
CA ARG A 536 -26.10 23.62 -12.08
C ARG A 536 -25.88 23.20 -13.54
N ASP A 537 -26.47 23.95 -14.46
CA ASP A 537 -26.25 23.78 -15.89
C ASP A 537 -24.74 23.72 -16.19
N GLY A 538 -24.29 22.59 -16.75
CA GLY A 538 -22.89 22.38 -17.11
C GLY A 538 -22.01 21.68 -16.07
N ALA A 539 -22.55 21.16 -14.98
CA ALA A 539 -21.78 20.36 -14.04
C ALA A 539 -21.29 19.04 -14.67
N GLY A 540 -19.97 18.81 -14.62
CA GLY A 540 -19.36 17.58 -15.12
C GLY A 540 -19.41 16.40 -14.16
N ALA A 541 -19.05 15.21 -14.65
CA ALA A 541 -19.12 13.94 -13.93
C ALA A 541 -18.36 13.92 -12.60
N PHE A 542 -17.32 14.73 -12.47
CA PHE A 542 -16.47 14.83 -11.29
C PHE A 542 -16.51 16.24 -10.69
N SER A 543 -17.61 16.96 -10.89
CA SER A 543 -17.79 18.30 -10.32
C SER A 543 -18.06 18.20 -8.81
N PRO A 544 -17.41 19.05 -7.97
CA PRO A 544 -17.75 19.18 -6.55
C PRO A 544 -19.22 19.54 -6.31
N ASP A 545 -19.89 20.16 -7.29
CA ASP A 545 -21.32 20.48 -7.19
C ASP A 545 -22.19 19.21 -7.17
N VAL A 546 -21.82 18.15 -7.90
CA VAL A 546 -22.53 16.85 -7.87
C VAL A 546 -22.31 16.19 -6.51
N ASP A 547 -21.05 16.09 -6.07
CA ASP A 547 -20.69 15.47 -4.79
C ASP A 547 -21.37 16.21 -3.63
N ARG A 548 -21.36 17.55 -3.64
CA ARG A 548 -22.02 18.38 -2.62
C ARG A 548 -23.53 18.25 -2.67
N LEU A 549 -24.15 18.17 -3.84
CA LEU A 549 -25.59 17.98 -3.98
C LEU A 549 -26.01 16.64 -3.37
N VAL A 550 -25.25 15.58 -3.67
CA VAL A 550 -25.47 14.23 -3.14
C VAL A 550 -25.21 14.20 -1.62
N GLU A 551 -24.13 14.79 -1.12
CA GLU A 551 -23.86 14.87 0.31
C GLU A 551 -24.94 15.70 1.05
N THR A 552 -25.33 16.84 0.51
CA THR A 552 -26.31 17.74 1.15
C THR A 552 -27.68 17.09 1.22
N HIS A 553 -28.14 16.42 0.16
CA HIS A 553 -29.52 15.93 0.07
C HIS A 553 -29.64 14.43 0.30
N VAL A 554 -28.78 13.63 -0.30
CA VAL A 554 -28.82 12.16 -0.18
C VAL A 554 -28.22 11.74 1.15
N ALA A 555 -27.00 12.18 1.50
CA ALA A 555 -26.40 11.79 2.79
C ALA A 555 -27.23 12.29 3.97
N SER A 556 -27.78 13.51 3.91
CA SER A 556 -28.72 13.98 4.94
C SER A 556 -29.99 13.14 5.04
N ALA A 557 -30.58 12.75 3.90
CA ALA A 557 -31.79 11.91 3.89
C ALA A 557 -31.50 10.51 4.45
N VAL A 558 -30.36 9.94 4.09
CA VAL A 558 -29.87 8.65 4.58
C VAL A 558 -29.51 8.74 6.06
N ALA A 559 -28.80 9.77 6.51
CA ALA A 559 -28.45 9.96 7.92
C ALA A 559 -29.70 10.10 8.79
N VAL A 560 -30.69 10.89 8.37
CA VAL A 560 -31.99 10.96 9.07
C VAL A 560 -32.64 9.59 9.12
N TYR A 561 -32.57 8.82 8.04
CA TYR A 561 -33.11 7.47 8.01
C TYR A 561 -32.37 6.51 8.95
N LEU A 562 -31.04 6.43 8.88
CA LEU A 562 -30.21 5.60 9.75
C LEU A 562 -30.45 5.94 11.24
N VAL A 563 -30.49 7.23 11.59
CA VAL A 563 -30.77 7.67 12.96
C VAL A 563 -32.20 7.35 13.40
N SER A 564 -33.18 7.45 12.49
CA SER A 564 -34.59 7.22 12.82
C SER A 564 -34.98 5.74 12.85
N ALA A 565 -34.29 4.90 12.08
CA ALA A 565 -34.58 3.48 11.94
C ALA A 565 -33.81 2.60 12.95
N GLY A 566 -32.80 3.15 13.64
CA GLY A 566 -32.06 2.44 14.70
C GLY A 566 -30.75 1.82 14.21
N PRO A 567 -30.06 1.01 15.04
CA PRO A 567 -28.73 0.47 14.74
C PRO A 567 -28.70 -0.43 13.50
N GLU A 568 -29.88 -0.93 13.10
CA GLU A 568 -30.07 -1.91 12.06
C GLU A 568 -31.26 -1.40 11.21
N PRO A 569 -31.02 -0.51 10.23
CA PRO A 569 -32.06 0.14 9.45
C PRO A 569 -32.40 -0.69 8.19
N PRO A 570 -33.68 -0.91 7.85
CA PRO A 570 -34.05 -1.79 6.73
C PRO A 570 -33.46 -1.34 5.38
N MET A 571 -32.97 -2.27 4.58
CA MET A 571 -32.29 -2.00 3.30
C MET A 571 -32.95 -2.79 2.15
N PRO A 572 -32.84 -2.36 0.88
CA PRO A 572 -32.24 -1.10 0.46
C PRO A 572 -33.12 0.10 0.86
N ALA A 573 -32.50 1.16 1.36
CA ALA A 573 -33.19 2.41 1.62
C ALA A 573 -33.63 3.02 0.28
N ARG A 574 -34.94 3.19 0.10
CA ARG A 574 -35.50 3.84 -1.09
C ARG A 574 -35.50 5.35 -0.89
N LEU A 575 -34.75 6.04 -1.74
CA LEU A 575 -34.69 7.49 -1.78
C LEU A 575 -35.84 8.02 -2.64
N THR A 576 -36.80 8.67 -1.99
CA THR A 576 -38.02 9.18 -2.63
C THR A 576 -38.18 10.67 -2.41
N LEU A 577 -38.85 11.35 -3.33
CA LEU A 577 -39.23 12.75 -3.16
C LEU A 577 -40.55 12.86 -2.40
N ARG A 578 -40.58 13.57 -1.26
CA ARG A 578 -41.83 13.88 -0.54
C ARG A 578 -41.84 15.31 -0.04
N ASN A 579 -42.92 16.04 -0.31
CA ASN A 579 -43.11 17.45 0.07
C ASN A 579 -41.90 18.34 -0.32
N GLY A 580 -41.34 18.10 -1.51
CA GLY A 580 -40.20 18.86 -2.03
C GLY A 580 -38.86 18.59 -1.34
N ARG A 581 -38.72 17.50 -0.56
CA ARG A 581 -37.46 17.08 0.06
C ARG A 581 -37.22 15.58 -0.16
N LEU A 582 -35.95 15.21 -0.34
CA LEU A 582 -35.58 13.79 -0.36
C LEU A 582 -35.75 13.17 1.03
N ARG A 583 -36.31 11.97 1.03
CA ARG A 583 -36.47 11.12 2.20
C ARG A 583 -36.04 9.73 1.83
N ALA A 584 -35.04 9.22 2.53
CA ALA A 584 -34.78 7.79 2.55
C ALA A 584 -35.82 7.13 3.44
N ARG A 585 -36.40 6.05 2.96
CA ARG A 585 -37.31 5.21 3.71
C ARG A 585 -36.93 3.76 3.45
N GLY A 586 -37.08 2.92 4.45
CA GLY A 586 -37.10 1.49 4.23
C GLY A 586 -38.25 1.13 3.28
N PRO A 587 -38.21 -0.08 2.68
CA PRO A 587 -39.33 -0.63 1.94
C PRO A 587 -40.65 -0.45 2.71
N ALA A 588 -41.71 -0.03 2.01
CA ALA A 588 -43.01 0.19 2.64
C ALA A 588 -43.57 -1.13 3.21
N PRO A 589 -44.13 -1.15 4.44
CA PRO A 589 -44.83 -2.33 4.91
C PRO A 589 -46.08 -2.56 4.05
N ARG A 590 -46.18 -3.76 3.45
CA ARG A 590 -47.29 -4.18 2.59
C ARG A 590 -48.67 -4.06 3.29
N PRO A 591 -49.75 -3.64 2.62
CA PRO A 591 -51.11 -3.71 3.17
C PRO A 591 -51.55 -5.17 3.34
N ALA A 592 -52.20 -5.48 4.46
CA ALA A 592 -52.59 -6.83 4.86
C ALA A 592 -53.79 -7.37 4.04
N ALA A 593 -53.49 -8.14 3.00
CA ALA A 593 -54.04 -9.48 2.75
C ALA A 593 -53.23 -10.12 1.60
N ALA A 594 -52.75 -11.34 1.82
CA ALA A 594 -51.80 -12.12 1.01
C ALA A 594 -50.31 -11.78 1.24
N ALA A 595 -49.72 -12.60 2.13
CA ALA A 595 -48.35 -13.11 2.13
C ALA A 595 -47.30 -12.34 1.30
N VAL A 596 -46.46 -11.56 1.96
CA VAL A 596 -45.12 -11.95 2.45
C VAL A 596 -44.60 -10.64 3.05
N ALA A 597 -44.61 -10.60 4.38
CA ALA A 597 -43.89 -9.65 5.20
C ALA A 597 -42.55 -10.30 5.51
N GLU A 598 -41.46 -9.59 5.23
CA GLU A 598 -40.24 -9.78 6.01
C GLU A 598 -40.61 -9.72 7.50
N PRO A 599 -40.18 -10.70 8.33
CA PRO A 599 -40.12 -10.47 9.75
C PRO A 599 -38.95 -9.53 10.09
N PRO A 600 -38.98 -8.96 11.30
CA PRO A 600 -38.29 -7.74 11.70
C PRO A 600 -36.93 -8.01 12.36
N HIS A 601 -36.09 -6.96 12.40
CA HIS A 601 -35.00 -6.81 13.37
C HIS A 601 -35.43 -7.27 14.77
N ASP A 602 -34.82 -8.36 15.24
CA ASP A 602 -34.88 -8.76 16.64
C ASP A 602 -33.60 -8.27 17.36
N PRO A 603 -33.71 -7.42 18.40
CA PRO A 603 -32.59 -6.96 19.25
C PRO A 603 -31.84 -8.08 20.03
N HIS A 604 -31.89 -9.33 19.57
CA HIS A 604 -31.27 -10.50 20.19
C HIS A 604 -29.92 -10.93 19.58
N VAL A 605 -29.50 -10.41 18.42
CA VAL A 605 -28.15 -10.70 17.88
C VAL A 605 -27.04 -10.15 18.80
N ALA A 606 -27.35 -9.12 19.59
CA ALA A 606 -26.49 -8.63 20.67
C ALA A 606 -26.34 -9.59 21.88
N ARG A 607 -27.02 -10.75 21.91
CA ARG A 607 -26.94 -11.73 23.02
C ARG A 607 -26.26 -13.05 22.69
N VAL A 608 -25.87 -13.30 21.44
CA VAL A 608 -24.85 -14.33 21.16
C VAL A 608 -23.44 -13.74 21.19
N ARG A 609 -23.29 -12.52 21.74
CA ARG A 609 -22.10 -12.21 22.53
C ARG A 609 -22.24 -12.92 23.86
N LEU A 610 -21.67 -14.11 23.95
CA LEU A 610 -21.00 -14.68 25.13
C LEU A 610 -20.71 -16.14 24.80
N TRP A 611 -19.49 -16.42 24.36
CA TRP A 611 -18.66 -17.48 24.94
C TRP A 611 -17.20 -17.46 24.48
N TRP A 612 -16.75 -16.40 23.78
CA TRP A 612 -15.32 -16.08 23.68
C TRP A 612 -15.07 -14.64 24.11
N ALA A 613 -15.32 -14.38 25.40
CA ALA A 613 -14.63 -13.33 26.11
C ALA A 613 -13.94 -14.02 27.28
N GLU A 614 -12.62 -13.91 27.30
CA GLU A 614 -11.74 -13.99 28.46
C GLU A 614 -12.40 -14.46 29.77
N ASP A 615 -12.51 -15.77 29.97
CA ASP A 615 -12.56 -16.32 31.32
C ASP A 615 -11.66 -17.55 31.40
N ARG A 616 -10.56 -17.36 32.12
CA ARG A 616 -9.74 -18.43 32.66
C ARG A 616 -10.48 -18.95 33.89
N ASP A 617 -11.45 -19.83 33.71
CA ASP A 617 -12.05 -20.56 34.82
C ASP A 617 -12.32 -22.03 34.45
N GLU A 618 -12.08 -22.91 35.43
CA GLU A 618 -11.68 -24.32 35.32
C GLU A 618 -12.80 -25.35 35.02
N ASP A 619 -14.00 -24.98 34.56
CA ASP A 619 -15.12 -25.94 34.40
C ASP A 619 -15.83 -25.83 33.04
N ARG A 620 -15.13 -26.14 31.93
CA ARG A 620 -15.77 -26.28 30.61
C ARG A 620 -16.43 -27.66 30.50
N PRO A 621 -17.73 -27.76 30.18
CA PRO A 621 -18.40 -29.06 30.11
C PRO A 621 -17.80 -29.90 28.96
N GLU A 622 -17.36 -31.13 29.27
CA GLU A 622 -16.83 -32.11 28.29
C GLU A 622 -17.91 -32.67 27.34
N SER A 623 -19.10 -32.05 27.29
CA SER A 623 -20.18 -32.50 26.43
C SER A 623 -21.08 -31.35 25.96
N ALA A 624 -21.54 -31.48 24.72
CA ALA A 624 -22.48 -30.57 24.07
C ALA A 624 -23.49 -31.35 23.23
N TRP A 625 -24.65 -30.75 22.99
CA TRP A 625 -25.62 -31.19 22.01
C TRP A 625 -25.31 -30.50 20.67
N LEU A 626 -25.27 -31.28 19.60
CA LEU A 626 -25.21 -30.81 18.22
C LEU A 626 -26.57 -31.06 17.59
N LEU A 627 -27.28 -29.99 17.23
CA LEU A 627 -28.55 -30.05 16.53
C LEU A 627 -28.30 -29.67 15.07
N LEU A 628 -28.68 -30.54 14.14
CA LEU A 628 -28.65 -30.25 12.71
C LEU A 628 -30.08 -30.22 12.19
N GLU A 629 -30.43 -29.15 11.51
CA GLU A 629 -31.74 -28.92 10.92
C GLU A 629 -31.59 -28.55 9.45
N SER A 630 -32.34 -29.20 8.57
CA SER A 630 -32.33 -28.84 7.16
C SER A 630 -33.05 -27.53 6.92
N THR A 631 -32.54 -26.73 6.00
CA THR A 631 -33.33 -25.68 5.32
C THR A 631 -33.84 -26.21 3.98
N ASP A 632 -34.76 -25.49 3.31
CA ASP A 632 -35.40 -25.95 2.07
C ASP A 632 -34.37 -26.28 0.96
N GLY A 633 -34.50 -27.46 0.31
CA GLY A 633 -33.58 -27.89 -0.76
C GLY A 633 -33.86 -29.30 -1.31
N PRO A 634 -33.45 -29.59 -2.57
CA PRO A 634 -33.75 -30.85 -3.26
C PRO A 634 -32.96 -32.08 -2.74
N GLU A 635 -31.84 -31.90 -2.01
CA GLU A 635 -31.00 -33.00 -1.49
C GLU A 635 -30.78 -32.97 0.04
N ARG A 636 -31.71 -32.38 0.79
CA ARG A 636 -31.58 -32.17 2.26
C ARG A 636 -31.16 -33.37 3.08
N THR A 637 -31.78 -34.53 2.88
CA THR A 637 -31.45 -35.74 3.65
C THR A 637 -30.00 -36.15 3.41
N ARG A 638 -29.57 -36.11 2.15
CA ARG A 638 -28.19 -36.44 1.77
C ARG A 638 -27.21 -35.44 2.40
N TRP A 639 -27.49 -34.15 2.34
CA TRP A 639 -26.62 -33.13 2.89
C TRP A 639 -26.44 -33.25 4.41
N LEU A 640 -27.54 -33.43 5.16
CA LEU A 640 -27.47 -33.66 6.60
C LEU A 640 -26.67 -34.92 6.96
N MET A 641 -26.78 -35.98 6.15
CA MET A 641 -26.01 -37.21 6.34
C MET A 641 -24.52 -37.01 6.07
N ASP A 642 -24.16 -36.26 5.03
CA ASP A 642 -22.77 -35.93 4.69
C ASP A 642 -22.13 -35.04 5.77
N LEU A 643 -22.84 -34.02 6.27
CA LEU A 643 -22.41 -33.19 7.41
C LEU A 643 -22.21 -34.02 8.68
N LEU A 644 -23.15 -34.90 9.01
CA LEU A 644 -23.04 -35.78 10.17
C LEU A 644 -21.82 -36.71 10.06
N ALA A 645 -21.56 -37.28 8.88
CA ALA A 645 -20.41 -38.14 8.61
C ALA A 645 -19.08 -37.37 8.66
N MET A 646 -19.07 -36.12 8.20
CA MET A 646 -17.93 -35.22 8.30
C MET A 646 -17.61 -34.90 9.77
N TYR A 647 -18.59 -34.42 10.55
CA TYR A 647 -18.40 -34.11 11.97
C TYR A 647 -17.97 -35.32 12.78
N ARG A 648 -18.57 -36.48 12.54
CA ARG A 648 -18.19 -37.72 13.25
C ARG A 648 -16.73 -38.08 13.03
N ARG A 649 -16.21 -37.91 11.80
CA ARG A 649 -14.79 -38.18 11.47
C ARG A 649 -13.84 -37.12 12.00
N TRP A 650 -14.23 -35.86 11.92
CA TRP A 650 -13.42 -34.75 12.42
C TRP A 650 -13.29 -34.79 13.95
N LEU A 651 -14.42 -34.86 14.66
CA LEU A 651 -14.45 -34.97 16.13
C LEU A 651 -13.68 -36.19 16.62
N GLY A 652 -13.77 -37.31 15.91
CA GLY A 652 -13.01 -38.53 16.24
C GLY A 652 -11.49 -38.34 16.23
N ARG A 653 -10.95 -37.49 15.33
CA ARG A 653 -9.52 -37.17 15.30
C ARG A 653 -9.08 -36.28 16.46
N HIS A 654 -10.00 -35.45 16.95
CA HIS A 654 -9.81 -34.60 18.14
C HIS A 654 -10.19 -35.30 19.45
N GLY A 655 -10.38 -36.63 19.43
CA GLY A 655 -10.65 -37.43 20.63
C GLY A 655 -12.08 -37.31 21.17
N ALA A 656 -12.99 -36.65 20.45
CA ALA A 656 -14.41 -36.53 20.80
C ALA A 656 -15.27 -37.60 20.10
N ARG A 657 -16.40 -37.94 20.71
CA ARG A 657 -17.36 -38.94 20.18
C ARG A 657 -18.72 -38.28 19.96
N LEU A 658 -19.32 -38.54 18.80
CA LEU A 658 -20.65 -38.07 18.42
C LEU A 658 -21.63 -39.24 18.33
N ALA A 659 -22.71 -39.19 19.10
CA ALA A 659 -23.80 -40.18 19.10
C ALA A 659 -25.15 -39.51 18.83
N VAL A 660 -25.92 -39.99 17.85
CA VAL A 660 -27.27 -39.48 17.57
C VAL A 660 -28.23 -39.94 18.66
N VAL A 661 -29.02 -39.01 19.18
CA VAL A 661 -29.94 -39.22 20.31
C VAL A 661 -31.41 -39.11 19.87
N GLY A 662 -31.68 -38.34 18.83
CA GLY A 662 -33.00 -38.33 18.21
C GLY A 662 -33.00 -37.74 16.81
N GLU A 663 -34.03 -38.06 16.05
CA GLU A 663 -34.23 -37.53 14.70
C GLU A 663 -35.71 -37.26 14.39
N TRP A 664 -35.95 -36.47 13.35
CA TRP A 664 -37.27 -36.25 12.77
C TRP A 664 -37.23 -36.50 11.27
N VAL A 665 -38.05 -37.45 10.83
CA VAL A 665 -38.24 -37.80 9.43
C VAL A 665 -39.70 -37.54 9.06
N GLU A 666 -39.88 -36.82 7.95
CA GLU A 666 -41.18 -36.47 7.41
C GLU A 666 -41.19 -36.69 5.90
N GLY A 667 -42.17 -37.45 5.41
CA GLY A 667 -42.25 -37.81 3.98
C GLY A 667 -41.11 -38.68 3.48
N GLY A 668 -40.40 -39.39 4.36
CA GLY A 668 -39.19 -40.17 4.03
C GLY A 668 -37.89 -39.36 4.02
N GLU A 669 -37.96 -38.07 4.33
CA GLU A 669 -36.82 -37.15 4.32
C GLU A 669 -36.45 -36.71 5.74
N LEU A 670 -35.16 -36.70 6.05
CA LEU A 670 -34.61 -36.23 7.31
C LEU A 670 -34.71 -34.71 7.38
N GLN A 671 -35.40 -34.21 8.40
CA GLN A 671 -35.59 -32.78 8.61
C GLN A 671 -34.67 -32.27 9.71
N ARG A 672 -34.53 -33.03 10.79
CA ARG A 672 -33.76 -32.64 11.97
C ARG A 672 -33.10 -33.86 12.61
N LEU A 673 -31.93 -33.66 13.19
CA LEU A 673 -31.29 -34.64 14.05
C LEU A 673 -30.59 -33.96 15.22
N ALA A 674 -30.61 -34.62 16.37
CA ALA A 674 -29.89 -34.19 17.56
C ALA A 674 -28.89 -35.26 17.96
N ALA A 675 -27.63 -34.86 18.15
CA ALA A 675 -26.55 -35.71 18.59
C ALA A 675 -25.93 -35.18 19.88
N ARG A 676 -25.43 -36.08 20.72
CA ARG A 676 -24.58 -35.73 21.85
C ARG A 676 -23.12 -35.91 21.45
N VAL A 677 -22.32 -34.88 21.69
CA VAL A 677 -20.88 -34.91 21.51
C VAL A 677 -20.21 -34.90 22.89
N THR A 678 -19.30 -35.84 23.12
CA THR A 678 -18.57 -35.98 24.39
C THR A 678 -17.07 -36.10 24.13
N GLY A 679 -16.27 -35.29 24.79
CA GLY A 679 -14.82 -35.24 24.61
C GLY A 679 -14.20 -33.94 25.15
N PRO A 680 -12.86 -33.80 25.05
CA PRO A 680 -12.17 -32.60 25.50
C PRO A 680 -12.53 -31.41 24.61
N ASP A 681 -12.71 -30.22 25.22
CA ASP A 681 -12.89 -28.93 24.53
C ASP A 681 -13.98 -28.88 23.45
N VAL A 682 -15.01 -29.72 23.57
CA VAL A 682 -16.07 -29.88 22.55
C VAL A 682 -16.74 -28.56 22.17
N LEU A 683 -16.97 -27.66 23.13
CA LEU A 683 -17.59 -26.36 22.84
C LEU A 683 -16.65 -25.41 22.10
N ALA A 684 -15.33 -25.50 22.32
CA ALA A 684 -14.37 -24.73 21.56
C ALA A 684 -14.22 -25.29 20.14
N LEU A 685 -14.29 -26.62 19.98
CA LEU A 685 -14.27 -27.27 18.67
C LEU A 685 -15.52 -26.91 17.85
N LEU A 686 -16.71 -27.12 18.41
CA LEU A 686 -17.97 -26.93 17.68
C LEU A 686 -18.44 -25.48 17.63
N GLY A 687 -17.93 -24.59 18.49
CA GLY A 687 -18.41 -23.20 18.54
C GLY A 687 -18.28 -22.44 17.21
N HIS A 688 -17.26 -22.75 16.40
CA HIS A 688 -17.08 -22.17 15.06
C HIS A 688 -17.98 -22.80 13.99
N GLU A 689 -18.69 -23.87 14.33
CA GLU A 689 -19.58 -24.60 13.43
C GLU A 689 -21.04 -24.22 13.65
N ALA A 690 -21.35 -23.33 14.61
CA ALA A 690 -22.71 -22.90 14.86
C ALA A 690 -23.14 -21.84 13.83
N GLY A 691 -24.27 -22.08 13.16
CA GLY A 691 -24.80 -21.21 12.10
C GLY A 691 -25.31 -21.99 10.89
N GLU A 692 -25.51 -21.30 9.77
CA GLU A 692 -26.02 -21.89 8.54
C GLU A 692 -24.89 -22.41 7.64
N HIS A 693 -25.01 -23.64 7.16
CA HIS A 693 -24.07 -24.29 6.25
C HIS A 693 -24.74 -24.47 4.88
N HIS A 694 -24.19 -23.85 3.84
CA HIS A 694 -24.72 -23.94 2.47
C HIS A 694 -23.93 -24.94 1.65
N HIS A 695 -24.62 -25.79 0.91
CA HIS A 695 -24.03 -26.76 0.00
C HIS A 695 -24.54 -26.53 -1.42
N LEU A 696 -23.62 -26.26 -2.33
CA LEU A 696 -23.84 -26.26 -3.77
C LEU A 696 -23.42 -27.60 -4.34
N SER A 697 -24.40 -28.35 -4.82
CA SER A 697 -24.16 -29.61 -5.52
C SER A 697 -23.49 -29.36 -6.87
N ARG A 698 -22.88 -30.41 -7.44
CA ARG A 698 -22.35 -30.33 -8.82
C ARG A 698 -23.39 -29.93 -9.87
N GLN A 699 -24.68 -30.07 -9.59
CA GLN A 699 -25.76 -29.71 -10.50
C GLN A 699 -26.19 -28.24 -10.35
N GLY A 700 -25.58 -27.48 -9.44
CA GLY A 700 -25.91 -26.07 -9.16
C GLY A 700 -27.14 -25.91 -8.29
N GLU A 701 -27.54 -26.99 -7.60
CA GLU A 701 -28.64 -26.98 -6.64
C GLU A 701 -28.12 -26.65 -5.25
N VAL A 702 -28.90 -25.89 -4.50
CA VAL A 702 -28.47 -25.36 -3.21
C VAL A 702 -29.33 -25.91 -2.11
N THR A 703 -28.63 -26.42 -1.10
CA THR A 703 -29.23 -27.03 0.08
C THR A 703 -28.54 -26.46 1.30
N GLY A 704 -29.30 -25.89 2.23
CA GLY A 704 -28.75 -25.39 3.48
C GLY A 704 -29.04 -26.34 4.66
N ALA A 705 -28.22 -26.21 5.70
CA ALA A 705 -28.44 -26.85 6.99
C ALA A 705 -28.05 -25.90 8.12
N CYS A 706 -28.95 -25.69 9.08
CA CYS A 706 -28.65 -25.00 10.31
C CYS A 706 -27.97 -25.94 11.31
N VAL A 707 -26.90 -25.47 11.93
CA VAL A 707 -26.12 -26.19 12.93
C VAL A 707 -26.15 -25.39 14.23
N ASP A 708 -26.70 -26.00 15.28
CA ASP A 708 -26.74 -25.40 16.62
C ASP A 708 -25.93 -26.23 17.61
N VAL A 709 -25.20 -25.54 18.49
CA VAL A 709 -24.33 -26.16 19.50
C VAL A 709 -24.77 -25.70 20.88
N VAL A 710 -25.29 -26.65 21.67
CA VAL A 710 -25.88 -26.35 22.98
C VAL A 710 -25.08 -27.03 24.09
N PRO A 711 -24.50 -26.29 25.04
CA PRO A 711 -23.73 -26.87 26.14
C PRO A 711 -24.61 -27.80 27.00
N CYS A 712 -24.10 -28.99 27.33
CA CYS A 712 -24.76 -29.85 28.30
C CYS A 712 -24.54 -29.27 29.70
N SER A 713 -25.61 -28.91 30.39
CA SER A 713 -25.49 -28.34 31.73
C SER A 713 -25.11 -29.40 32.78
N VAL A 714 -24.20 -29.06 33.68
CA VAL A 714 -23.86 -29.90 34.84
C VAL A 714 -24.78 -29.53 36.01
N GLY A 715 -25.62 -30.48 36.44
CA GLY A 715 -26.14 -30.48 37.81
C GLY A 715 -27.47 -29.80 38.14
N VAL A 716 -28.28 -29.29 37.20
CA VAL A 716 -29.57 -28.65 37.55
C VAL A 716 -30.76 -29.54 37.22
N ARG A 717 -31.51 -29.97 38.26
CA ARG A 717 -32.80 -30.66 38.11
C ARG A 717 -33.91 -29.64 37.79
N GLY A 718 -34.34 -29.65 36.53
CA GLY A 718 -35.73 -29.44 36.13
C GLY A 718 -36.09 -28.08 35.53
N ASP A 719 -36.60 -28.11 34.30
CA ASP A 719 -37.93 -27.56 34.01
C ASP A 719 -38.63 -28.45 32.97
N ARG A 720 -39.92 -28.73 33.14
CA ARG A 720 -40.68 -29.75 32.38
C ARG A 720 -41.31 -29.18 31.11
N ARG A 721 -40.50 -28.65 30.18
CA ARG A 721 -41.05 -28.03 28.95
C ARG A 721 -41.20 -28.99 27.76
N GLY A 722 -40.62 -30.18 27.80
CA GLY A 722 -40.80 -31.22 26.77
C GLY A 722 -41.74 -32.36 27.19
N ARG A 723 -42.70 -32.71 26.34
CA ARG A 723 -43.59 -33.87 26.50
C ARG A 723 -43.02 -35.08 25.76
N LEU A 724 -42.77 -36.17 26.48
CA LEU A 724 -42.41 -37.46 25.89
C LEU A 724 -43.65 -38.34 25.72
N VAL A 725 -43.84 -38.88 24.52
CA VAL A 725 -44.95 -39.76 24.14
C VAL A 725 -44.38 -41.08 23.62
N PRO A 726 -44.84 -42.25 24.09
CA PRO A 726 -44.41 -43.52 23.53
C PRO A 726 -44.90 -43.70 22.09
N VAL A 727 -44.06 -44.30 21.24
CA VAL A 727 -44.37 -44.58 19.83
C VAL A 727 -44.16 -46.06 19.55
N THR A 728 -45.09 -46.67 18.82
CA THR A 728 -45.11 -48.12 18.58
C THR A 728 -44.55 -48.53 17.21
N ARG A 729 -44.36 -47.58 16.29
CA ARG A 729 -43.62 -47.70 15.02
C ARG A 729 -43.52 -46.33 14.36
N ALA A 730 -42.33 -45.95 13.92
CA ALA A 730 -42.07 -44.68 13.27
C ALA A 730 -40.95 -44.84 12.24
N ASP A 731 -41.13 -44.23 11.07
CA ASP A 731 -40.07 -44.12 10.07
C ASP A 731 -38.96 -43.23 10.65
N CYS A 732 -37.77 -43.82 10.74
CA CYS A 732 -36.54 -43.27 11.28
C CYS A 732 -35.39 -43.81 10.40
N LEU A 733 -34.36 -42.99 10.17
CA LEU A 733 -33.24 -43.30 9.27
C LEU A 733 -31.95 -43.59 10.05
N LEU A 734 -31.76 -42.94 11.20
CA LEU A 734 -30.54 -43.00 12.01
C LEU A 734 -30.77 -43.61 13.40
N VAL A 735 -31.99 -43.56 13.91
CA VAL A 735 -32.36 -44.09 15.22
C VAL A 735 -33.03 -45.44 15.05
N ASP A 736 -32.34 -46.50 15.48
CA ASP A 736 -32.88 -47.86 15.47
C ASP A 736 -34.02 -48.00 16.50
N ASP A 737 -35.18 -48.49 16.07
CA ASP A 737 -36.37 -48.79 16.89
C ASP A 737 -36.79 -47.67 17.88
N PRO A 738 -37.17 -46.48 17.39
CA PRO A 738 -37.54 -45.35 18.24
C PRO A 738 -38.78 -45.67 19.10
N THR A 739 -38.61 -45.65 20.41
CA THR A 739 -39.70 -45.97 21.36
C THR A 739 -40.41 -44.72 21.90
N LEU A 740 -39.84 -43.54 21.69
CA LEU A 740 -40.28 -42.28 22.29
C LEU A 740 -40.24 -41.14 21.27
N ARG A 741 -41.22 -40.24 21.36
CA ARG A 741 -41.25 -38.95 20.68
C ARG A 741 -41.21 -37.84 21.71
N LEU A 742 -40.22 -36.97 21.60
CA LEU A 742 -40.15 -35.70 22.28
C LEU A 742 -40.89 -34.65 21.45
N HIS A 743 -41.82 -33.97 22.09
CA HIS A 743 -42.46 -32.76 21.59
C HIS A 743 -42.06 -31.62 22.55
N LEU A 744 -41.36 -30.62 22.03
CA LEU A 744 -40.89 -29.46 22.75
C LEU A 744 -41.32 -28.20 21.99
N ASP A 745 -42.07 -27.32 22.66
CA ASP A 745 -42.44 -26.03 22.09
C ASP A 745 -41.31 -25.02 22.39
N LEU A 746 -40.68 -24.48 21.35
CA LEU A 746 -39.64 -23.47 21.44
C LEU A 746 -40.22 -22.07 21.17
N PRO A 747 -39.56 -20.99 21.65
CA PRO A 747 -39.90 -19.62 21.25
C PRO A 747 -39.87 -19.46 19.71
N ARG A 748 -40.65 -18.54 19.14
CA ARG A 748 -40.56 -18.24 17.69
C ARG A 748 -39.24 -17.51 17.41
N PRO A 749 -38.54 -17.81 16.30
CA PRO A 749 -39.03 -18.45 15.08
C PRO A 749 -38.92 -20.00 15.00
N GLN A 750 -38.28 -20.70 15.94
CA GLN A 750 -37.93 -22.14 15.81
C GLN A 750 -39.14 -23.12 15.84
N GLY A 751 -40.27 -22.71 16.43
CA GLY A 751 -41.53 -23.46 16.36
C GLY A 751 -41.57 -24.72 17.25
N GLU A 752 -42.25 -25.77 16.77
CA GLU A 752 -42.36 -27.06 17.45
C GLU A 752 -41.16 -27.95 17.12
N LEU A 753 -40.44 -28.43 18.13
CA LEU A 753 -39.38 -29.42 17.97
C LEU A 753 -39.93 -30.81 18.28
N LEU A 754 -39.95 -31.65 17.25
CA LEU A 754 -40.30 -33.05 17.36
C LEU A 754 -39.06 -33.90 17.12
N LEU A 755 -38.72 -34.80 18.04
CA LEU A 755 -37.61 -35.74 17.89
C LEU A 755 -38.03 -37.13 18.32
N ARG A 756 -37.59 -38.16 17.61
CA ARG A 756 -37.83 -39.57 17.92
C ARG A 756 -36.53 -40.20 18.37
N GLY A 757 -36.57 -40.91 19.50
CA GLY A 757 -35.39 -41.48 20.15
C GLY A 757 -35.74 -42.66 21.05
N THR A 758 -34.72 -43.29 21.61
CA THR A 758 -34.86 -44.48 22.49
C THR A 758 -34.58 -44.18 23.97
N ASP A 759 -33.72 -43.20 24.27
CA ASP A 759 -33.34 -42.85 25.65
C ASP A 759 -34.17 -41.67 26.20
N ALA A 760 -35.16 -42.00 27.03
CA ALA A 760 -36.01 -41.03 27.71
C ALA A 760 -35.23 -40.03 28.60
N ALA A 761 -34.11 -40.43 29.19
CA ALA A 761 -33.32 -39.58 30.06
C ALA A 761 -32.48 -38.60 29.25
N ALA A 762 -31.89 -39.05 28.14
CA ALA A 762 -31.15 -38.18 27.22
C ALA A 762 -32.09 -37.15 26.55
N LEU A 763 -33.24 -37.57 26.04
CA LEU A 763 -34.22 -36.66 25.43
C LEU A 763 -34.77 -35.62 26.42
N ARG A 764 -34.99 -35.98 27.69
CA ARG A 764 -35.41 -35.00 28.71
C ARG A 764 -34.33 -33.98 29.02
N ARG A 765 -33.05 -34.39 29.05
CA ARG A 765 -31.93 -33.47 29.28
C ARG A 765 -31.77 -32.53 28.09
N LEU A 766 -31.77 -33.08 26.87
CA LEU A 766 -31.77 -32.31 25.63
C LEU A 766 -32.90 -31.27 25.66
N ALA A 767 -34.13 -31.68 25.98
CA ALA A 767 -35.26 -30.75 26.04
C ALA A 767 -35.05 -29.59 27.03
N ALA A 768 -34.49 -29.87 28.20
CA ALA A 768 -34.23 -28.85 29.22
C ALA A 768 -33.05 -27.93 28.87
N ASP A 769 -32.02 -28.45 28.18
CA ASP A 769 -30.89 -27.66 27.71
C ASP A 769 -31.28 -26.78 26.52
N LEU A 770 -32.02 -27.33 25.53
CA LEU A 770 -32.54 -26.57 24.39
C LEU A 770 -33.51 -25.47 24.82
N ALA A 771 -34.48 -25.78 25.70
CA ALA A 771 -35.42 -24.77 26.17
C ALA A 771 -34.70 -23.57 26.81
N ARG A 772 -33.69 -23.82 27.65
CA ARG A 772 -32.89 -22.74 28.24
C ARG A 772 -32.06 -21.98 27.23
N HIS A 773 -31.41 -22.70 26.31
CA HIS A 773 -30.58 -22.09 25.28
C HIS A 773 -31.38 -21.10 24.42
N PHE A 774 -32.56 -21.50 23.98
CA PHE A 774 -33.43 -20.64 23.18
C PHE A 774 -34.15 -19.56 24.03
N GLU A 775 -34.41 -19.80 25.31
CA GLU A 775 -34.96 -18.79 26.24
C GLU A 775 -33.97 -17.68 26.59
N SER A 776 -32.66 -17.95 26.60
CA SER A 776 -31.63 -16.91 26.78
C SER A 776 -31.56 -15.92 25.60
N GLY A 777 -32.25 -16.20 24.50
CA GLY A 777 -32.22 -15.45 23.26
C GLY A 777 -31.17 -16.03 22.32
N ALA A 778 -31.59 -16.93 21.43
CA ALA A 778 -30.78 -17.32 20.29
C ALA A 778 -30.86 -16.21 19.23
N GLY A 779 -29.71 -15.76 18.73
CA GLY A 779 -29.64 -14.85 17.59
C GLY A 779 -30.10 -15.52 16.30
N GLU A 780 -30.30 -14.74 15.24
CA GLU A 780 -30.49 -15.32 13.90
C GLU A 780 -29.24 -16.11 13.49
N PRO A 781 -29.40 -17.30 12.90
CA PRO A 781 -28.26 -18.11 12.47
C PRO A 781 -27.47 -17.33 11.40
N THR A 782 -26.20 -17.06 11.68
CA THR A 782 -25.28 -16.47 10.71
C THR A 782 -24.71 -17.55 9.81
N LEU A 783 -24.37 -17.22 8.57
CA LEU A 783 -23.74 -18.19 7.67
C LEU A 783 -22.36 -18.60 8.21
N ALA A 784 -22.21 -19.88 8.52
CA ALA A 784 -21.02 -20.48 9.11
C ALA A 784 -20.09 -21.09 8.06
N ARG A 785 -20.59 -21.77 7.02
CA ARG A 785 -19.75 -22.33 5.94
C ARG A 785 -20.46 -22.48 4.60
N VAL A 786 -19.67 -22.44 3.53
CA VAL A 786 -20.15 -22.75 2.17
C VAL A 786 -19.30 -23.85 1.57
N TYR A 787 -19.97 -24.87 1.03
CA TYR A 787 -19.37 -26.02 0.38
C TYR A 787 -19.81 -26.03 -1.07
N ASP A 788 -18.87 -25.82 -1.98
CA ASP A 788 -19.14 -25.70 -3.39
C ASP A 788 -18.50 -26.87 -4.15
N GLU A 789 -19.30 -27.87 -4.47
CA GLU A 789 -18.84 -29.05 -5.20
C GLU A 789 -18.48 -28.77 -6.66
N GLN A 790 -18.99 -27.69 -7.25
CA GLN A 790 -18.70 -27.30 -8.64
C GLN A 790 -17.30 -26.70 -8.75
N ALA A 791 -16.97 -25.75 -7.88
CA ALA A 791 -15.61 -25.19 -7.84
C ALA A 791 -14.63 -26.05 -7.03
N GLY A 792 -15.13 -27.05 -6.29
CA GLY A 792 -14.32 -27.89 -5.41
C GLY A 792 -13.79 -27.14 -4.19
N LEU A 793 -14.53 -26.11 -3.74
CA LEU A 793 -14.13 -25.20 -2.68
C LEU A 793 -14.93 -25.44 -1.40
N ALA A 794 -14.28 -25.25 -0.26
CA ALA A 794 -14.96 -24.99 1.00
C ALA A 794 -14.51 -23.61 1.50
N ILE A 795 -15.46 -22.81 1.97
CA ILE A 795 -15.22 -21.45 2.44
C ILE A 795 -15.75 -21.32 3.86
N ASP A 796 -14.95 -20.68 4.70
CA ASP A 796 -15.35 -20.14 5.98
C ASP A 796 -15.64 -18.63 5.82
N PRO A 797 -16.92 -18.20 5.79
CA PRO A 797 -17.31 -16.81 5.64
C PRO A 797 -16.90 -15.93 6.82
N TRP A 798 -16.56 -16.53 7.96
CA TRP A 798 -16.26 -15.81 9.19
C TRP A 798 -14.82 -15.32 9.25
N ASP A 799 -13.89 -15.99 8.56
CA ASP A 799 -12.50 -15.54 8.43
C ASP A 799 -12.02 -15.44 6.97
N ASN A 800 -12.92 -15.68 6.00
CA ASN A 800 -12.69 -15.72 4.55
C ASN A 800 -11.51 -16.59 4.12
N ARG A 801 -11.25 -17.65 4.88
CA ARG A 801 -10.38 -18.71 4.40
C ARG A 801 -11.18 -19.59 3.46
N SER A 802 -10.54 -19.95 2.34
CA SER A 802 -11.09 -20.92 1.41
C SER A 802 -10.04 -21.99 1.11
N THR A 803 -10.50 -23.21 0.90
CA THR A 803 -9.65 -24.33 0.52
C THR A 803 -10.21 -25.00 -0.72
N THR A 804 -9.34 -25.33 -1.67
CA THR A 804 -9.64 -26.14 -2.87
C THR A 804 -9.66 -27.64 -2.59
N GLU A 805 -9.41 -28.05 -1.34
CA GLU A 805 -9.44 -29.44 -0.92
C GLU A 805 -10.81 -29.86 -0.34
N LEU A 806 -11.92 -29.45 -0.96
CA LEU A 806 -13.27 -29.77 -0.47
C LEU A 806 -13.48 -31.27 -0.17
N ARG A 807 -12.90 -32.16 -0.97
CA ARG A 807 -12.99 -33.62 -0.72
C ARG A 807 -12.33 -34.03 0.60
N ALA A 808 -11.23 -33.38 0.98
CA ALA A 808 -10.56 -33.63 2.25
C ALA A 808 -11.41 -33.08 3.41
N VAL A 809 -11.98 -31.88 3.25
CA VAL A 809 -12.91 -31.24 4.19
C VAL A 809 -14.12 -32.14 4.47
N LEU A 810 -14.84 -32.58 3.43
CA LEU A 810 -15.97 -33.51 3.55
C LEU A 810 -15.55 -34.91 4.06
N ALA A 811 -14.27 -35.28 3.91
CA ALA A 811 -13.72 -36.47 4.54
C ALA A 811 -13.42 -36.30 6.04
N GLY A 812 -13.69 -35.12 6.59
CA GLY A 812 -13.52 -34.73 7.98
C GLY A 812 -12.28 -33.88 8.24
N ALA A 813 -11.49 -33.49 7.23
CA ALA A 813 -10.25 -32.69 7.38
C ALA A 813 -10.53 -31.19 7.47
N LEU A 814 -11.37 -30.82 8.42
CA LEU A 814 -11.76 -29.43 8.66
C LEU A 814 -10.60 -28.54 9.14
N ASP A 815 -9.46 -29.11 9.53
CA ASP A 815 -8.28 -28.37 10.00
C ASP A 815 -7.51 -27.66 8.84
N ALA A 816 -7.88 -27.89 7.58
CA ALA A 816 -7.28 -27.26 6.40
C ALA A 816 -7.40 -25.72 6.40
N PHE A 817 -8.36 -25.17 7.14
CA PHE A 817 -8.49 -23.73 7.36
C PHE A 817 -7.48 -23.18 8.39
N ARG A 818 -6.57 -23.98 8.98
CA ARG A 818 -5.68 -23.58 10.10
C ARG A 818 -4.16 -23.74 9.85
N ALA A 819 -3.68 -24.13 8.67
CA ALA A 819 -2.24 -24.23 8.35
C ALA A 819 -1.78 -23.12 7.36
N GLU A 820 -0.59 -22.56 7.60
CA GLU A 820 -0.04 -21.33 6.98
C GLU A 820 0.34 -21.41 5.48
N GLU A 821 0.42 -20.22 4.86
CA GLU A 821 1.00 -19.80 3.56
C GLU A 821 0.10 -19.61 2.29
N THR A 822 -0.63 -18.46 2.27
CA THR A 822 -0.86 -17.43 1.19
C THR A 822 -1.53 -17.77 -0.17
N PRO A 823 -2.12 -16.80 -0.94
CA PRO A 823 -2.23 -15.33 -0.79
C PRO A 823 -3.63 -14.74 -1.10
N TYR A 824 -4.38 -14.28 -0.09
CA TYR A 824 -5.29 -13.15 -0.24
C TYR A 824 -5.20 -12.36 1.06
N ASP A 825 -4.69 -11.12 0.99
CA ASP A 825 -4.77 -10.19 2.11
C ASP A 825 -6.25 -9.91 2.37
N LEU A 826 -6.78 -10.52 3.41
CA LEU A 826 -7.95 -10.02 4.11
C LEU A 826 -7.50 -8.89 5.02
N GLN A 827 -7.88 -7.66 4.67
CA GLN A 827 -7.86 -6.59 5.66
C GLN A 827 -8.99 -6.84 6.65
N ILE A 828 -8.63 -7.10 7.90
CA ILE A 828 -9.56 -7.07 9.03
C ILE A 828 -9.56 -5.63 9.54
N GLU A 829 -10.59 -4.86 9.20
CA GLU A 829 -10.99 -3.65 9.92
C GLU A 829 -12.45 -3.85 10.35
N ASP A 830 -12.70 -3.73 11.66
CA ASP A 830 -14.03 -3.70 12.29
C ASP A 830 -14.99 -4.87 11.96
N ASP A 831 -14.65 -6.09 12.40
CA ASP A 831 -15.54 -7.27 12.52
C ASP A 831 -16.33 -7.70 11.25
N THR A 832 -15.96 -7.24 10.05
CA THR A 832 -16.57 -7.70 8.79
C THR A 832 -15.56 -8.32 7.84
N VAL A 833 -15.92 -9.50 7.32
CA VAL A 833 -15.08 -10.34 6.47
C VAL A 833 -15.57 -10.28 5.02
N GLU A 834 -14.78 -9.67 4.13
CA GLU A 834 -15.11 -9.57 2.70
C GLU A 834 -14.59 -10.79 1.92
N ILE A 835 -15.52 -11.59 1.39
CA ILE A 835 -15.23 -12.82 0.65
C ILE A 835 -14.99 -12.57 -0.85
N HIS A 836 -14.00 -13.27 -1.42
CA HIS A 836 -13.59 -13.11 -2.83
C HIS A 836 -14.76 -13.34 -3.83
N PRO A 837 -14.86 -12.57 -4.93
CA PRO A 837 -16.01 -12.63 -5.85
C PRO A 837 -16.30 -14.00 -6.49
N SER A 838 -15.29 -14.85 -6.68
CA SER A 838 -15.47 -16.22 -7.22
C SER A 838 -16.20 -17.17 -6.26
N ILE A 839 -16.18 -16.85 -4.97
CA ILE A 839 -16.90 -17.56 -3.93
C ILE A 839 -18.32 -16.98 -3.77
N ARG A 840 -18.47 -15.65 -3.90
CA ARG A 840 -19.76 -14.95 -3.81
C ARG A 840 -20.79 -15.44 -4.83
N GLN A 841 -20.35 -15.92 -5.99
CA GLN A 841 -21.23 -16.45 -7.02
C GLN A 841 -21.78 -17.85 -6.70
N HIS A 842 -21.10 -18.61 -5.85
CA HIS A 842 -21.53 -19.93 -5.37
C HIS A 842 -22.20 -19.87 -3.98
N MET A 843 -22.30 -18.69 -3.36
CA MET A 843 -23.04 -18.46 -2.10
C MET A 843 -24.44 -17.86 -2.32
N VAL A 844 -24.74 -17.43 -3.55
CA VAL A 844 -25.98 -16.71 -3.93
C VAL A 844 -26.93 -17.58 -4.75
N GLN A 845 -26.45 -18.71 -5.30
CA GLN A 845 -27.36 -19.83 -5.57
C GLN A 845 -27.68 -20.46 -4.23
#